data_AF-A0A398BME1-F1
#
_entry.id   AF-A0A398BME1-F1
#
_cell.length_a   1.000
_cell.length_b   1.000
_cell.length_c   1.000
_cell.angle_alpha   90.00
_cell.angle_beta   90.00
_cell.angle_gamma   90.00
#
_symmetry.space_group_name_H-M   'P 1'
#
loop_
_entity.id
_entity.type
_entity.pdbx_description
1 polymer ?
#
loop_
_entity_poly.entity_id
_entity_poly.type
_entity_poly.pdbx_seq_one_letter_code
_entity_poly.pdbx_strand_id
1 'polypeptide(L)'
;MSSEKTPNLGLHKWKSTDYVQMVEFNENFVKLDEKSAEVTENFAKFDEKTAEFNEQLAETTTGLSFIPAQNVVLSTTAAGDPRFLDNIGDGYLYGSNSRSLYRATSENGPWTLVKAFTVNDAINGIRMLGDGEVLLIRSTDGLWKSTGWATNPLTATWTQVLVTNGRTTQFSIDVDKASGWVSATTYINGDMTNSRYVWLSRNNGVTFTQIFDMLDFEPTIDKSHAHMHLAVLDPYWNAVTPRIWISYHKTADDPTNTADPLKRIKYSDDGGQTWVSFSNSGYQPVVGIATPEGMLFGSDEDTVGVYVVRRTANPADMKYELFYAIRENIDGIFGWATKAIKGANGAYHIAFRSSVAGYPGRVITSDGKRIVETLKITPATPNDSVDLVDIVEYKGRILANYYNTFTGAGTAYKMIADVPVRGVPTFTSVGALEGGIAGPLATSAGIKSKADMRGTAIGSNSYAALRGTVLGEQSSAGAEGVAIGSVAIVTGNGTSIGKSATAETGVSIGRNSSSASDGTSVGPSAKSIAESVALGSFADASASQTTAIGRLAAANNANAVAIGALANANAPGSVAIGRNAKSSHDFSVALGYGVQTTAPNQFKIGNKHIELDVISNPSTFPVNGLRFFARKNTSGKVELCVLFPSGSPAVVATEP
;
A
#
# COMPACT_ATOMS: atom_id res chain seq x y z
N MET A 1 43.89 -56.87 25.42
CA MET A 1 44.00 -55.71 24.53
C MET A 1 43.11 -55.97 23.34
N SER A 2 42.24 -55.03 22.98
CA SER A 2 41.28 -55.24 21.88
C SER A 2 42.00 -55.46 20.55
N SER A 3 41.57 -56.45 19.75
CA SER A 3 42.14 -56.63 18.40
C SER A 3 41.54 -55.69 17.35
N GLU A 4 40.43 -55.01 17.66
CA GLU A 4 39.61 -54.27 16.69
C GLU A 4 39.07 -52.96 17.30
N LYS A 5 38.88 -51.93 16.48
CA LYS A 5 38.24 -50.65 16.84
C LYS A 5 36.98 -50.39 16.01
N THR A 6 36.00 -49.68 16.57
CA THR A 6 34.79 -49.28 15.83
C THR A 6 35.14 -48.30 14.70
N PRO A 7 34.49 -48.36 13.53
CA PRO A 7 34.85 -47.54 12.37
C PRO A 7 34.72 -46.02 12.57
N ASN A 8 33.73 -45.57 13.35
CA ASN A 8 33.38 -44.13 13.41
C ASN A 8 34.03 -43.40 14.59
N LEU A 9 33.99 -43.98 15.78
CA LEU A 9 34.50 -43.37 17.02
C LEU A 9 35.87 -43.94 17.44
N GLY A 10 36.39 -44.94 16.71
CA GLY A 10 37.65 -45.59 17.05
C GLY A 10 37.68 -46.19 18.46
N LEU A 11 36.51 -46.63 18.97
CA LEU A 11 36.37 -47.25 20.28
C LEU A 11 36.92 -48.68 20.23
N HIS A 12 37.62 -49.10 21.26
CA HIS A 12 38.08 -50.47 21.45
C HIS A 12 36.88 -51.43 21.48
N LYS A 13 36.94 -52.50 20.68
CA LYS A 13 35.93 -53.57 20.61
C LYS A 13 36.54 -54.87 21.10
N TRP A 14 36.00 -55.42 22.17
CA TRP A 14 36.53 -56.64 22.80
C TRP A 14 35.72 -57.88 22.43
N LYS A 15 36.40 -58.99 22.18
CA LYS A 15 35.81 -60.33 22.07
C LYS A 15 35.73 -60.96 23.46
N SER A 16 34.91 -62.00 23.63
CA SER A 16 34.76 -62.70 24.92
C SER A 16 36.05 -63.34 25.45
N THR A 17 37.07 -63.47 24.60
CA THR A 17 38.41 -63.99 24.94
C THR A 17 39.42 -62.91 25.29
N ASP A 18 39.07 -61.62 25.17
CA ASP A 18 40.01 -60.53 25.36
C ASP A 18 40.10 -60.11 26.83
N TYR A 19 41.32 -59.90 27.32
CA TYR A 19 41.55 -59.21 28.59
C TYR A 19 41.44 -57.69 28.38
N VAL A 20 40.47 -57.06 29.06
CA VAL A 20 40.23 -55.61 29.00
C VAL A 20 41.20 -54.90 29.95
N GLN A 21 42.07 -54.05 29.42
CA GLN A 21 42.88 -53.17 30.27
C GLN A 21 42.07 -51.96 30.69
N MET A 22 42.20 -51.54 31.95
CA MET A 22 41.51 -50.37 32.49
C MET A 22 41.82 -49.09 31.68
N VAL A 23 43.02 -49.00 31.10
CA VAL A 23 43.43 -47.89 30.24
C VAL A 23 42.60 -47.86 28.94
N GLU A 24 42.49 -48.97 28.21
CA GLU A 24 41.68 -49.07 26.98
C GLU A 24 40.18 -48.81 27.26
N PHE A 25 39.70 -49.25 28.44
CA PHE A 25 38.33 -48.99 28.86
C PHE A 25 38.11 -47.49 29.09
N ASN A 26 38.99 -46.83 29.83
CA ASN A 26 38.91 -45.39 30.10
C ASN A 26 39.04 -44.56 28.81
N GLU A 27 39.88 -44.97 27.85
CA GLU A 27 40.00 -44.30 26.54
C GLU A 27 38.68 -44.29 25.76
N ASN A 28 37.86 -45.33 25.86
CA ASN A 28 36.52 -45.33 25.25
C ASN A 28 35.59 -44.31 25.91
N PHE A 29 35.62 -44.18 27.24
CA PHE A 29 34.78 -43.19 27.96
C PHE A 29 35.18 -41.76 27.63
N VAL A 30 36.48 -41.46 27.60
CA VAL A 30 36.97 -40.13 27.22
C VAL A 30 36.46 -39.73 25.84
N LYS A 31 36.53 -40.63 24.86
CA LYS A 31 36.02 -40.36 23.50
C LYS A 31 34.50 -40.20 23.43
N LEU A 32 33.76 -40.93 24.27
CA LEU A 32 32.32 -40.78 24.36
C LEU A 32 31.94 -39.43 24.99
N ASP A 33 32.68 -39.00 26.02
CA ASP A 33 32.49 -37.71 26.68
C ASP A 33 32.82 -36.55 25.73
N GLU A 34 33.94 -36.62 25.00
CA GLU A 34 34.30 -35.65 23.95
C GLU A 34 33.20 -35.54 22.89
N LYS A 35 32.67 -36.68 22.42
CA LYS A 35 31.60 -36.67 21.41
C LYS A 35 30.28 -36.15 21.97
N SER A 36 29.98 -36.43 23.24
CA SER A 36 28.81 -35.89 23.94
C SER A 36 28.88 -34.37 24.08
N ALA A 37 30.07 -33.81 24.37
CA ALA A 37 30.29 -32.37 24.43
C ALA A 37 30.09 -31.71 23.05
N GLU A 38 30.63 -32.31 21.98
CA GLU A 38 30.43 -31.81 20.61
C GLU A 38 28.95 -31.83 20.19
N VAL A 39 28.21 -32.89 20.54
CA VAL A 39 26.77 -32.98 20.29
C VAL A 39 26.02 -31.88 21.04
N THR A 40 26.38 -31.60 22.29
CA THR A 40 25.78 -30.53 23.10
C THR A 40 26.03 -29.15 22.48
N GLU A 41 27.24 -28.88 22.01
CA GLU A 41 27.57 -27.62 21.31
C GLU A 41 26.80 -27.48 20.00
N ASN A 42 26.62 -28.57 19.25
CA ASN A 42 25.82 -28.56 18.02
C ASN A 42 24.32 -28.32 18.29
N PHE A 43 23.78 -28.82 19.40
CA PHE A 43 22.41 -28.48 19.83
C PHE A 43 22.29 -26.99 20.17
N ALA A 44 23.25 -26.40 20.88
CA ALA A 44 23.25 -24.97 21.17
C ALA A 44 23.27 -24.11 19.88
N LYS A 45 24.08 -24.48 18.89
CA LYS A 45 24.11 -23.82 17.56
C LYS A 45 22.80 -24.00 16.79
N PHE A 46 22.14 -25.15 16.93
CA PHE A 46 20.84 -25.40 16.32
C PHE A 46 19.75 -24.52 16.96
N ASP A 47 19.77 -24.36 18.27
CA ASP A 47 18.84 -23.50 18.99
C ASP A 47 19.04 -22.02 18.60
N GLU A 48 20.29 -21.57 18.48
CA GLU A 48 20.63 -20.21 17.99
C GLU A 48 20.10 -19.99 16.56
N LYS A 49 20.36 -20.92 15.64
CA LYS A 49 19.82 -20.84 14.26
C LYS A 49 18.30 -20.92 14.19
N THR A 50 17.68 -21.66 15.10
CA THR A 50 16.22 -21.75 15.20
C THR A 50 15.65 -20.41 15.69
N ALA A 51 16.33 -19.75 16.63
CA ALA A 51 15.97 -18.40 17.06
C ALA A 51 16.12 -17.37 15.91
N GLU A 52 17.24 -17.39 15.18
CA GLU A 52 17.45 -16.55 13.99
C GLU A 52 16.39 -16.80 12.91
N PHE A 53 16.06 -18.07 12.63
CA PHE A 53 15.04 -18.42 11.66
C PHE A 53 13.65 -17.96 12.09
N ASN A 54 13.30 -18.11 13.38
CA ASN A 54 12.04 -17.63 13.92
C ASN A 54 11.95 -16.09 13.88
N GLU A 55 13.05 -15.39 14.09
CA GLU A 55 13.14 -13.94 13.93
C GLU A 55 12.93 -13.53 12.47
N GLN A 56 13.57 -14.20 11.51
CA GLN A 56 13.35 -13.97 10.07
C GLN A 56 11.92 -14.33 9.61
N LEU A 57 11.32 -15.37 10.19
CA LEU A 57 9.93 -15.77 9.92
C LEU A 57 8.93 -14.75 10.51
N ALA A 58 9.25 -14.18 11.67
CA ALA A 58 8.52 -13.04 12.23
C ALA A 58 8.69 -11.79 11.35
N GLU A 59 9.86 -11.56 10.75
CA GLU A 59 10.08 -10.44 9.82
C GLU A 59 9.25 -10.56 8.53
N THR A 60 9.02 -11.78 8.03
CA THR A 60 8.20 -12.04 6.84
C THR A 60 6.70 -11.99 7.12
N THR A 61 6.24 -12.42 8.31
CA THR A 61 4.84 -12.23 8.74
C THR A 61 4.53 -10.80 9.20
N THR A 62 5.55 -10.02 9.60
CA THR A 62 5.46 -8.57 9.85
C THR A 62 5.71 -7.70 8.61
N GLY A 63 5.79 -8.29 7.40
CA GLY A 63 5.89 -7.56 6.12
C GLY A 63 4.67 -6.69 5.77
N LEU A 64 3.84 -6.39 6.76
CA LEU A 64 2.56 -5.74 6.66
C LEU A 64 2.66 -4.35 7.28
N SER A 65 2.29 -3.32 6.51
CA SER A 65 2.23 -1.93 6.98
C SER A 65 1.21 -1.78 8.13
N PHE A 66 1.17 -0.63 8.81
CA PHE A 66 0.03 -0.35 9.69
C PHE A 66 -1.23 -0.14 8.86
N ILE A 67 -2.35 -0.68 9.36
CA ILE A 67 -3.68 -0.38 8.82
C ILE A 67 -4.05 1.04 9.25
N PRO A 68 -4.58 1.90 8.35
CA PRO A 68 -5.14 3.19 8.75
C PRO A 68 -6.18 3.02 9.86
N ALA A 69 -6.21 3.97 10.80
CA ALA A 69 -7.14 3.98 11.92
C ALA A 69 -8.58 3.90 11.40
N GLN A 70 -9.37 3.02 12.00
CA GLN A 70 -10.77 2.75 11.62
C GLN A 70 -11.73 3.43 12.58
N ASN A 71 -13.02 3.46 12.22
CA ASN A 71 -14.10 3.98 13.08
C ASN A 71 -13.81 5.38 13.65
N VAL A 72 -13.30 6.26 12.78
CA VAL A 72 -12.99 7.65 13.12
C VAL A 72 -14.29 8.41 13.37
N VAL A 73 -14.49 8.86 14.60
CA VAL A 73 -15.63 9.65 15.03
C VAL A 73 -15.14 11.02 15.45
N LEU A 74 -15.75 12.06 14.87
CA LEU A 74 -15.51 13.46 15.21
C LEU A 74 -16.76 14.03 15.88
N SER A 75 -16.59 14.70 17.02
CA SER A 75 -17.67 15.31 17.77
C SER A 75 -17.25 16.65 18.36
N THR A 76 -18.17 17.61 18.45
CA THR A 76 -17.96 18.85 19.20
C THR A 76 -17.93 18.57 20.70
N THR A 77 -17.12 19.33 21.44
CA THR A 77 -17.13 19.30 22.92
C THR A 77 -17.92 20.49 23.46
N ALA A 78 -18.65 20.30 24.56
CA ALA A 78 -19.39 21.38 25.20
C ALA A 78 -18.45 22.37 25.89
N ALA A 79 -18.92 23.61 26.09
CA ALA A 79 -18.17 24.62 26.82
C ALA A 79 -17.90 24.15 28.26
N GLY A 80 -16.63 23.99 28.63
CA GLY A 80 -16.21 23.53 29.96
C GLY A 80 -15.95 22.04 30.09
N ASP A 81 -16.18 21.24 29.02
CA ASP A 81 -15.78 19.84 28.98
C ASP A 81 -14.27 19.70 29.19
N PRO A 82 -13.81 18.75 30.03
CA PRO A 82 -12.40 18.45 30.16
C PRO A 82 -11.77 17.97 28.84
N ARG A 83 -10.62 18.53 28.50
CA ARG A 83 -9.76 18.09 27.40
C ARG A 83 -8.95 16.89 27.83
N PHE A 84 -8.79 15.88 26.99
CA PHE A 84 -7.87 14.77 27.28
C PHE A 84 -6.45 15.28 27.56
N LEU A 85 -5.89 14.84 28.68
CA LEU A 85 -4.50 15.08 29.04
C LEU A 85 -3.68 13.81 28.80
N ASP A 86 -4.10 12.71 29.43
CA ASP A 86 -3.40 11.44 29.34
C ASP A 86 -4.23 10.26 29.85
N ASN A 87 -3.76 9.05 29.55
CA ASN A 87 -4.15 7.80 30.20
C ASN A 87 -2.92 7.28 30.94
N ILE A 88 -2.88 7.53 32.23
CA ILE A 88 -1.70 7.25 33.06
C ILE A 88 -1.57 5.76 33.46
N GLY A 89 -2.45 4.88 32.97
CA GLY A 89 -2.35 3.43 33.14
C GLY A 89 -3.05 2.86 34.37
N ASP A 90 -3.83 3.68 35.08
CA ASP A 90 -4.68 3.25 36.20
C ASP A 90 -6.10 2.82 35.75
N GLY A 91 -6.32 2.75 34.43
CA GLY A 91 -7.60 2.37 33.82
C GLY A 91 -8.55 3.54 33.57
N TYR A 92 -8.16 4.78 33.90
CA TYR A 92 -8.97 5.99 33.73
C TYR A 92 -8.34 6.95 32.71
N LEU A 93 -9.22 7.68 32.03
CA LEU A 93 -8.86 8.79 31.16
C LEU A 93 -8.86 10.08 31.97
N TYR A 94 -7.79 10.86 31.89
CA TYR A 94 -7.67 12.12 32.62
C TYR A 94 -7.84 13.30 31.69
N GLY A 95 -8.47 14.34 32.21
CA GLY A 95 -8.70 15.56 31.48
C GLY A 95 -8.74 16.80 32.34
N SER A 96 -8.68 17.96 31.68
CA SER A 96 -8.69 19.26 32.34
C SER A 96 -9.55 20.27 31.58
N ASN A 97 -10.30 21.08 32.32
CA ASN A 97 -11.00 22.26 31.80
C ASN A 97 -10.26 23.57 32.15
N SER A 98 -8.94 23.52 32.19
CA SER A 98 -8.03 24.62 32.55
C SER A 98 -8.02 25.03 34.02
N ARG A 99 -8.88 24.48 34.89
CA ARG A 99 -8.87 24.84 36.34
C ARG A 99 -8.86 23.65 37.27
N SER A 100 -9.22 22.48 36.76
CA SER A 100 -9.49 21.32 37.59
C SER A 100 -9.16 20.05 36.82
N LEU A 101 -8.65 19.07 37.55
CA LEU A 101 -8.35 17.74 37.04
C LEU A 101 -9.59 16.86 37.18
N TYR A 102 -9.96 16.19 36.11
CA TYR A 102 -11.08 15.26 36.04
C TYR A 102 -10.60 13.89 35.55
N ARG A 103 -11.40 12.86 35.86
CA ARG A 103 -11.22 11.51 35.34
C ARG A 103 -12.51 10.92 34.78
N ALA A 104 -12.39 10.05 33.78
CA ALA A 104 -13.49 9.29 33.19
C ALA A 104 -13.12 7.80 33.05
N THR A 105 -14.10 6.90 33.10
CA THR A 105 -13.93 5.43 33.00
C THR A 105 -14.17 4.86 31.60
N SER A 106 -14.57 5.73 30.67
CA SER A 106 -14.79 5.39 29.27
C SER A 106 -14.61 6.61 28.41
N GLU A 107 -14.43 6.41 27.11
CA GLU A 107 -14.16 7.46 26.13
C GLU A 107 -15.29 8.51 26.13
N ASN A 108 -16.55 8.09 26.28
CA ASN A 108 -17.74 8.96 26.26
C ASN A 108 -18.45 9.04 27.62
N GLY A 109 -17.79 8.59 28.70
CA GLY A 109 -18.37 8.56 30.04
C GLY A 109 -18.37 9.92 30.73
N PRO A 110 -19.13 10.06 31.84
CA PRO A 110 -19.14 11.30 32.62
C PRO A 110 -17.77 11.55 33.28
N TRP A 111 -17.40 12.84 33.35
CA TRP A 111 -16.21 13.30 34.04
C TRP A 111 -16.46 13.44 35.54
N THR A 112 -15.57 12.89 36.36
CA THR A 112 -15.57 13.04 37.82
C THR A 112 -14.43 13.95 38.24
N LEU A 113 -14.72 14.97 39.07
CA LEU A 113 -13.70 15.86 39.61
C LEU A 113 -12.73 15.08 40.50
N VAL A 114 -11.43 15.20 40.21
CA VAL A 114 -10.34 14.65 41.02
C VAL A 114 -9.78 15.72 41.94
N LYS A 115 -9.47 16.89 41.38
CA LYS A 115 -8.91 18.01 42.13
C LYS A 115 -9.34 19.34 41.52
N ALA A 116 -9.95 20.20 42.34
CA ALA A 116 -10.11 21.61 42.02
C ALA A 116 -8.86 22.39 42.48
N PHE A 117 -8.31 23.19 41.58
CA PHE A 117 -7.25 24.14 41.91
C PHE A 117 -7.88 25.52 42.09
N THR A 118 -7.44 26.25 43.11
CA THR A 118 -8.03 27.53 43.53
C THR A 118 -7.55 28.72 42.73
N VAL A 119 -6.52 28.53 41.90
CA VAL A 119 -5.91 29.56 41.05
C VAL A 119 -6.26 29.23 39.59
N ASN A 120 -6.42 30.25 38.72
CA ASN A 120 -6.77 30.13 37.30
C ASN A 120 -5.65 29.52 36.44
N ASP A 121 -5.09 28.39 36.86
CA ASP A 121 -3.91 27.81 36.27
C ASP A 121 -4.25 26.66 35.35
N ALA A 122 -4.03 26.87 34.06
CA ALA A 122 -4.25 25.83 33.07
C ALA A 122 -3.33 24.64 33.33
N ILE A 123 -3.96 23.49 33.60
CA ILE A 123 -3.30 22.20 33.60
C ILE A 123 -3.11 21.78 32.15
N ASN A 124 -1.85 21.63 31.74
CA ASN A 124 -1.46 21.33 30.37
C ASN A 124 -0.97 19.88 30.20
N GLY A 125 -0.86 19.11 31.28
CA GLY A 125 -0.49 17.70 31.16
C GLY A 125 -0.40 17.00 32.51
N ILE A 126 -0.37 15.67 32.43
CA ILE A 126 -0.12 14.77 33.54
C ILE A 126 0.76 13.61 33.06
N ARG A 127 1.69 13.13 33.89
CA ARG A 127 2.57 12.00 33.58
C ARG A 127 2.61 11.03 34.75
N MET A 128 2.48 9.74 34.47
CA MET A 128 2.67 8.69 35.47
C MET A 128 4.16 8.46 35.72
N LEU A 129 4.55 8.38 36.98
CA LEU A 129 5.91 8.10 37.42
C LEU A 129 6.13 6.61 37.70
N GLY A 130 7.38 6.21 37.91
CA GLY A 130 7.75 4.83 38.22
C GLY A 130 7.30 4.37 39.62
N ASP A 131 7.09 5.30 40.54
CA ASP A 131 6.59 5.04 41.90
C ASP A 131 5.04 4.98 41.99
N GLY A 132 4.34 5.10 40.85
CA GLY A 132 2.88 5.11 40.78
C GLY A 132 2.24 6.45 41.15
N GLU A 133 3.05 7.46 41.50
CA GLU A 133 2.59 8.84 41.64
C GLU A 133 2.54 9.54 40.27
N VAL A 134 2.03 10.76 40.24
CA VAL A 134 1.87 11.55 39.01
C VAL A 134 2.56 12.91 39.11
N LEU A 135 3.12 13.36 38.00
CA LEU A 135 3.48 14.74 37.78
C LEU A 135 2.35 15.46 37.08
N LEU A 136 1.96 16.61 37.61
CA LEU A 136 1.02 17.55 37.04
C LEU A 136 1.77 18.76 36.51
N ILE A 137 1.44 19.13 35.27
CA ILE A 137 2.04 20.26 34.58
C ILE A 137 1.09 21.45 34.68
N ARG A 138 1.44 22.46 35.46
CA ARG A 138 0.71 23.72 35.54
C ARG A 138 1.44 24.79 34.76
N SER A 139 0.71 25.38 33.82
CA SER A 139 1.28 26.31 32.85
C SER A 139 1.80 27.62 33.44
N THR A 140 1.48 27.94 34.69
CA THR A 140 1.76 29.25 35.29
C THR A 140 2.86 29.22 36.32
N ASP A 141 3.06 28.09 37.01
CA ASP A 141 4.01 28.01 38.13
C ASP A 141 4.91 26.76 38.11
N GLY A 142 4.62 25.74 37.31
CA GLY A 142 5.58 24.67 37.02
C GLY A 142 5.07 23.25 37.28
N LEU A 143 5.95 22.39 37.78
CA LEU A 143 5.67 20.96 37.96
C LEU A 143 5.31 20.66 39.41
N TRP A 144 4.28 19.84 39.58
CA TRP A 144 3.77 19.41 40.87
C TRP A 144 3.74 17.88 40.92
N LYS A 145 4.31 17.28 41.96
CA LYS A 145 4.26 15.83 42.21
C LYS A 145 3.13 15.51 43.19
N SER A 146 2.42 14.42 42.95
CA SER A 146 1.44 13.90 43.91
C SER A 146 2.10 13.11 45.05
N THR A 147 1.33 12.93 46.12
CA THR A 147 1.60 11.93 47.15
C THR A 147 0.29 11.25 47.54
N GLY A 148 0.27 9.92 47.51
CA GLY A 148 -0.91 9.11 47.80
C GLY A 148 -1.79 8.83 46.57
N TRP A 149 -1.37 9.24 45.37
CA TRP A 149 -2.11 8.99 44.14
C TRP A 149 -2.27 7.50 43.86
N ALA A 150 -1.19 6.73 44.04
CA ALA A 150 -1.20 5.28 43.82
C ALA A 150 -2.21 4.55 44.72
N THR A 151 -2.52 5.13 45.88
CA THR A 151 -3.51 4.58 46.82
C THR A 151 -4.93 5.06 46.50
N ASN A 152 -5.11 6.37 46.36
CA ASN A 152 -6.40 6.97 46.01
C ASN A 152 -6.20 8.34 45.35
N PRO A 153 -6.38 8.46 44.02
CA PRO A 153 -6.22 9.71 43.29
C PRO A 153 -7.08 10.88 43.82
N LEU A 154 -8.24 10.59 44.41
CA LEU A 154 -9.17 11.63 44.92
C LEU A 154 -8.66 12.32 46.19
N THR A 155 -7.79 11.67 46.95
CA THR A 155 -7.26 12.19 48.22
C THR A 155 -5.78 12.55 48.14
N ALA A 156 -5.18 12.46 46.95
CA ALA A 156 -3.78 12.76 46.74
C ALA A 156 -3.47 14.24 47.06
N THR A 157 -2.37 14.47 47.78
CA THR A 157 -1.81 15.80 48.01
C THR A 157 -0.79 16.14 46.94
N TRP A 158 -0.49 17.42 46.76
CA TRP A 158 0.38 17.90 45.66
C TRP A 158 1.44 18.86 46.19
N THR A 159 2.67 18.68 45.75
CA THR A 159 3.83 19.52 46.12
C THR A 159 4.52 20.00 44.86
N GLN A 160 4.83 21.30 44.79
CA GLN A 160 5.60 21.85 43.69
C GLN A 160 7.04 21.35 43.76
N VAL A 161 7.53 20.77 42.66
CA VAL A 161 8.86 20.14 42.56
C VAL A 161 9.77 20.85 41.57
N LEU A 162 9.20 21.66 40.68
CA LEU A 162 9.95 22.55 39.79
C LEU A 162 9.15 23.84 39.61
N VAL A 163 9.80 24.99 39.85
CA VAL A 163 9.21 26.32 39.64
C VAL A 163 9.54 26.80 38.24
N THR A 164 8.53 27.22 37.49
CA THR A 164 8.73 27.98 36.26
C THR A 164 8.52 29.45 36.55
N ASN A 165 9.53 30.28 36.28
CA ASN A 165 9.52 31.72 36.56
C ASN A 165 8.65 32.52 35.56
N GLY A 166 7.52 31.95 35.13
CA GLY A 166 6.64 32.53 34.13
C GLY A 166 5.67 31.50 33.55
N ARG A 167 4.75 32.00 32.72
CA ARG A 167 3.74 31.17 32.06
C ARG A 167 4.37 30.37 30.91
N THR A 168 4.46 29.06 31.07
CA THR A 168 4.89 28.13 30.02
C THR A 168 3.82 27.94 28.95
N THR A 169 4.20 28.19 27.70
CA THR A 169 3.42 27.85 26.52
C THR A 169 3.55 26.37 26.20
N GLN A 170 4.73 25.80 26.40
CA GLN A 170 5.01 24.39 26.15
C GLN A 170 5.95 23.80 27.19
N PHE A 171 5.72 22.53 27.48
CA PHE A 171 6.60 21.68 28.26
C PHE A 171 6.96 20.45 27.44
N SER A 172 8.25 20.17 27.30
CA SER A 172 8.70 18.83 26.94
C SER A 172 9.02 18.10 28.24
N ILE A 173 8.26 17.05 28.56
CA ILE A 173 8.50 16.18 29.72
C ILE A 173 8.47 14.76 29.24
N ASP A 174 9.55 14.04 29.57
CA ASP A 174 9.64 12.62 29.34
C ASP A 174 9.96 11.89 30.65
N VAL A 175 9.37 10.70 30.80
CA VAL A 175 9.44 9.90 32.03
C VAL A 175 9.88 8.50 31.67
N ASP A 176 11.07 8.11 32.13
CA ASP A 176 11.45 6.71 32.15
C ASP A 176 11.10 6.11 33.51
N LYS A 177 9.98 5.37 33.53
CA LYS A 177 9.45 4.75 34.74
C LYS A 177 10.41 3.71 35.33
N ALA A 178 11.26 3.08 34.51
CA ALA A 178 12.15 2.02 34.96
C ALA A 178 13.34 2.57 35.77
N SER A 179 14.03 3.59 35.24
CA SER A 179 15.11 4.27 35.98
C SER A 179 14.59 5.26 37.03
N GLY A 180 13.32 5.68 36.93
CA GLY A 180 12.76 6.76 37.73
C GLY A 180 13.25 8.15 37.32
N TRP A 181 13.84 8.27 36.12
CA TRP A 181 14.30 9.54 35.58
C TRP A 181 13.15 10.33 34.94
N VAL A 182 13.20 11.64 35.11
CA VAL A 182 12.26 12.58 34.48
C VAL A 182 13.03 13.76 33.91
N SER A 183 12.99 13.95 32.60
CA SER A 183 13.51 15.15 31.96
C SER A 183 12.41 16.20 31.81
N ALA A 184 12.78 17.47 31.89
CA ALA A 184 11.87 18.58 31.63
C ALA A 184 12.60 19.73 30.92
N THR A 185 11.93 20.31 29.94
CA THR A 185 12.27 21.62 29.36
C THR A 185 11.06 22.54 29.42
N THR A 186 11.31 23.84 29.30
CA THR A 186 10.28 24.87 29.36
C THR A 186 10.39 25.80 28.17
N TYR A 187 9.26 26.12 27.56
CA TYR A 187 9.11 27.28 26.70
C TYR A 187 8.15 28.28 27.36
N ILE A 188 8.71 29.37 27.87
CA ILE A 188 7.99 30.40 28.63
C ILE A 188 7.64 31.56 27.69
N ASN A 189 6.37 31.96 27.71
CA ASN A 189 5.84 32.98 26.81
C ASN A 189 6.55 34.33 27.04
N GLY A 190 7.30 34.80 26.04
CA GLY A 190 8.02 36.07 26.10
C GLY A 190 9.25 36.09 27.02
N ASP A 191 9.61 34.96 27.64
CA ASP A 191 10.82 34.81 28.47
C ASP A 191 11.66 33.63 28.00
N MET A 192 12.45 33.89 26.95
CA MET A 192 13.37 32.92 26.40
C MET A 192 14.64 32.75 27.26
N THR A 193 14.90 33.66 28.21
CA THR A 193 16.05 33.55 29.13
C THR A 193 15.90 32.34 30.05
N ASN A 194 14.68 32.04 30.47
CA ASN A 194 14.35 30.86 31.29
C ASN A 194 13.94 29.63 30.45
N SER A 195 13.99 29.70 29.12
CA SER A 195 13.59 28.62 28.22
C SER A 195 14.77 27.80 27.67
N ARG A 196 15.96 27.95 28.27
CA ARG A 196 17.24 27.42 27.76
C ARG A 196 17.82 26.22 28.52
N TYR A 197 17.09 25.76 29.54
CA TYR A 197 17.58 24.76 30.49
C TYR A 197 16.97 23.39 30.23
N VAL A 198 17.74 22.35 30.55
CA VAL A 198 17.21 21.00 30.76
C VAL A 198 17.32 20.65 32.23
N TRP A 199 16.18 20.27 32.80
CA TRP A 199 16.06 19.80 34.17
C TRP A 199 15.94 18.28 34.16
N LEU A 200 16.62 17.62 35.09
CA LEU A 200 16.53 16.18 35.27
C LEU A 200 16.24 15.86 36.74
N SER A 201 15.24 15.03 36.96
CA SER A 201 15.04 14.30 38.20
C SER A 201 15.53 12.87 38.04
N ARG A 202 16.17 12.33 39.08
CA ARG A 202 16.64 10.93 39.14
C ARG A 202 15.92 10.11 40.22
N ASN A 203 14.86 10.68 40.81
CA ASN A 203 14.15 10.12 41.95
C ASN A 203 12.63 10.29 41.79
N ASN A 204 12.11 9.87 40.64
CA ASN A 204 10.68 9.91 40.29
C ASN A 204 10.08 11.32 40.42
N GLY A 205 10.80 12.35 39.97
CA GLY A 205 10.28 13.73 39.97
C GLY A 205 10.24 14.40 41.35
N VAL A 206 10.88 13.85 42.39
CA VAL A 206 10.90 14.47 43.73
C VAL A 206 11.80 15.71 43.76
N THR A 207 12.99 15.62 43.17
CA THR A 207 13.92 16.75 43.04
C THR A 207 14.41 16.89 41.60
N PHE A 208 14.47 18.11 41.09
CA PHE A 208 15.01 18.42 39.77
C PHE A 208 16.33 19.19 39.89
N THR A 209 17.30 18.82 39.05
CA THR A 209 18.60 19.50 38.91
C THR A 209 18.77 19.98 37.48
N GLN A 210 19.26 21.20 37.27
CA GLN A 210 19.67 21.66 35.94
C GLN A 210 20.90 20.87 35.50
N ILE A 211 20.82 20.23 34.33
CA ILE A 211 21.92 19.43 33.73
C ILE A 211 22.43 19.99 32.41
N PHE A 212 21.78 21.04 31.89
CA PHE A 212 22.18 21.69 30.66
C PHE A 212 21.78 23.17 30.73
N ASP A 213 22.73 24.05 30.37
CA ASP A 213 22.47 25.43 29.95
C ASP A 213 22.96 25.58 28.51
N MET A 214 22.09 26.10 27.64
CA MET A 214 22.47 26.41 26.26
C MET A 214 23.70 27.33 26.16
N LEU A 215 23.87 28.25 27.12
CA LEU A 215 24.98 29.21 27.12
C LEU A 215 26.36 28.57 27.31
N ASP A 216 26.43 27.37 27.88
CA ASP A 216 27.70 26.64 28.02
C ASP A 216 28.27 26.23 26.65
N PHE A 217 27.39 26.14 25.64
CA PHE A 217 27.75 25.74 24.27
C PHE A 217 27.60 26.89 23.27
N GLU A 218 26.73 27.86 23.55
CA GLU A 218 26.41 28.98 22.67
C GLU A 218 26.50 30.31 23.48
N PRO A 219 27.70 30.73 23.91
CA PRO A 219 27.85 31.83 24.88
C PRO A 219 27.41 33.20 24.35
N THR A 220 27.30 33.36 23.02
CA THR A 220 26.93 34.62 22.35
C THR A 220 25.47 34.67 21.90
N ILE A 221 24.68 33.63 22.18
CA ILE A 221 23.31 33.53 21.69
C ILE A 221 22.40 34.63 22.26
N ASP A 222 21.51 35.16 21.42
CA ASP A 222 20.46 36.08 21.88
C ASP A 222 19.43 35.35 22.75
N LYS A 223 19.47 35.64 24.05
CA LYS A 223 18.58 35.06 25.07
C LYS A 223 17.13 35.47 24.92
N SER A 224 16.81 36.44 24.07
CA SER A 224 15.42 36.82 23.76
C SER A 224 14.80 35.95 22.67
N HIS A 225 15.59 35.09 22.02
CA HIS A 225 15.21 34.34 20.84
C HIS A 225 15.72 32.87 20.81
N ALA A 226 16.09 32.30 21.95
CA ALA A 226 16.60 30.93 22.03
C ALA A 226 15.82 30.09 23.04
N HIS A 227 15.42 28.88 22.65
CA HIS A 227 14.71 27.97 23.56
C HIS A 227 14.94 26.49 23.24
N MET A 228 14.71 25.68 24.26
CA MET A 228 14.70 24.22 24.18
C MET A 228 13.40 23.74 23.57
N HIS A 229 13.50 22.78 22.66
CA HIS A 229 12.35 22.13 22.03
C HIS A 229 11.97 20.81 22.71
N LEU A 230 12.97 19.98 23.00
CA LEU A 230 12.74 18.71 23.68
C LEU A 230 13.92 18.29 24.56
N ALA A 231 13.61 17.47 25.57
CA ALA A 231 14.55 16.60 26.25
C ALA A 231 13.89 15.23 26.48
N VAL A 232 14.38 14.19 25.80
CA VAL A 232 13.76 12.86 25.77
C VAL A 232 14.77 11.83 26.27
N LEU A 233 14.28 10.88 27.06
CA LEU A 233 15.05 9.80 27.65
C LEU A 233 15.02 8.58 26.73
N ASP A 234 16.19 7.99 26.50
CA ASP A 234 16.37 6.78 25.72
C ASP A 234 16.85 5.64 26.63
N PRO A 235 15.90 4.89 27.25
CA PRO A 235 16.24 3.79 28.15
C PRO A 235 16.77 2.56 27.43
N TYR A 236 16.63 2.48 26.10
CA TYR A 236 17.17 1.36 25.31
C TYR A 236 18.68 1.48 25.10
N TRP A 237 19.26 2.66 25.35
CA TRP A 237 20.71 2.83 25.41
C TRP A 237 21.29 2.19 26.68
N ASN A 238 20.72 2.53 27.83
CA ASN A 238 21.07 1.95 29.12
C ASN A 238 19.88 2.11 30.08
N ALA A 239 19.42 0.99 30.65
CA ALA A 239 18.23 0.96 31.48
C ALA A 239 18.39 1.62 32.86
N VAL A 240 19.64 1.80 33.33
CA VAL A 240 19.95 2.43 34.63
C VAL A 240 20.26 3.91 34.46
N THR A 241 21.02 4.25 33.41
CA THR A 241 21.38 5.62 33.06
C THR A 241 20.95 5.92 31.62
N PRO A 242 19.66 6.20 31.38
CA PRO A 242 19.15 6.47 30.04
C PRO A 242 19.96 7.54 29.33
N ARG A 243 20.18 7.36 28.02
CA ARG A 243 20.73 8.43 27.18
C ARG A 243 19.72 9.57 27.14
N ILE A 244 20.20 10.81 27.15
CA ILE A 244 19.35 12.00 27.09
C ILE A 244 19.55 12.64 25.74
N TRP A 245 18.48 12.77 24.96
CA TRP A 245 18.47 13.50 23.70
C TRP A 245 17.86 14.87 23.89
N ILE A 246 18.49 15.90 23.34
CA ILE A 246 17.99 17.28 23.42
C ILE A 246 17.99 17.93 22.04
N SER A 247 17.05 18.85 21.85
CA SER A 247 16.98 19.71 20.68
C SER A 247 16.69 21.14 21.08
N TYR A 248 17.34 22.08 20.41
CA TYR A 248 17.14 23.51 20.61
C TYR A 248 17.57 24.29 19.36
N HIS A 249 17.26 25.58 19.36
CA HIS A 249 17.68 26.48 18.28
C HIS A 249 18.06 27.88 18.74
N LYS A 250 18.76 28.56 17.83
CA LYS A 250 19.01 30.00 17.80
C LYS A 250 18.23 30.62 16.63
N THR A 251 17.78 31.87 16.73
CA THR A 251 17.03 32.50 15.63
C THR A 251 17.91 32.88 14.45
N ALA A 252 17.24 33.03 13.29
CA ALA A 252 17.82 33.46 12.01
C ALA A 252 18.44 34.86 12.03
N ASP A 253 18.12 35.67 13.04
CA ASP A 253 18.59 37.06 13.19
C ASP A 253 19.82 37.21 14.10
N ASP A 254 20.50 36.12 14.49
CA ASP A 254 21.77 36.21 15.22
C ASP A 254 22.82 36.95 14.36
N PRO A 255 23.22 38.18 14.72
CA PRO A 255 24.08 39.01 13.88
C PRO A 255 25.52 38.50 13.80
N THR A 256 25.85 37.40 14.50
CA THR A 256 27.23 36.94 14.67
C THR A 256 27.65 35.82 13.72
N ASN A 257 26.74 35.08 13.07
CA ASN A 257 27.13 34.03 12.10
C ASN A 257 25.97 33.48 11.23
N THR A 258 25.93 33.84 9.94
CA THR A 258 24.95 33.31 8.96
C THR A 258 25.36 31.97 8.30
N ALA A 259 26.57 31.46 8.58
CA ALA A 259 27.11 30.23 7.97
C ALA A 259 26.91 28.97 8.84
N ASP A 260 26.40 29.14 10.06
CA ASP A 260 26.19 28.07 11.03
C ASP A 260 24.69 27.69 11.08
N PRO A 261 24.31 26.43 10.83
CA PRO A 261 22.91 26.03 10.80
C PRO A 261 22.24 26.38 12.14
N LEU A 262 21.03 26.91 12.11
CA LEU A 262 20.36 27.52 13.27
C LEU A 262 19.92 26.53 14.37
N LYS A 263 20.15 25.23 14.17
CA LYS A 263 19.36 24.14 14.77
C LYS A 263 20.31 23.04 15.28
N ARG A 264 20.04 22.48 16.47
CA ARG A 264 20.99 21.59 17.18
C ARG A 264 20.31 20.34 17.72
N ILE A 265 20.94 19.19 17.51
CA ILE A 265 20.63 17.95 18.23
C ILE A 265 21.88 17.53 19.00
N LYS A 266 21.73 17.28 20.30
CA LYS A 266 22.79 16.74 21.16
C LYS A 266 22.29 15.54 21.94
N TYR A 267 23.21 14.70 22.40
CA TYR A 267 22.90 13.67 23.38
C TYR A 267 23.95 13.58 24.49
N SER A 268 23.57 12.95 25.60
CA SER A 268 24.43 12.63 26.73
C SER A 268 24.23 11.18 27.17
N ASP A 269 25.34 10.48 27.40
CA ASP A 269 25.38 9.07 27.81
C ASP A 269 25.75 8.86 29.29
N ASP A 270 26.08 9.94 29.99
CA ASP A 270 26.60 9.94 31.37
C ASP A 270 25.70 10.72 32.34
N GLY A 271 24.42 10.84 31.98
CA GLY A 271 23.40 11.51 32.78
C GLY A 271 23.49 13.03 32.76
N GLY A 272 23.96 13.62 31.66
CA GLY A 272 24.03 15.06 31.44
C GLY A 272 25.33 15.72 31.90
N GLN A 273 26.39 14.95 32.18
CA GLN A 273 27.69 15.51 32.57
C GLN A 273 28.49 15.97 31.34
N THR A 274 28.45 15.19 30.27
CA THR A 274 29.04 15.55 28.98
C THR A 274 27.99 15.47 27.86
N TRP A 275 28.20 16.28 26.82
CA TRP A 275 27.25 16.43 25.71
C TRP A 275 27.95 16.31 24.36
N VAL A 276 27.45 15.41 23.52
CA VAL A 276 27.94 15.18 22.16
C VAL A 276 27.01 15.85 21.16
N SER A 277 27.56 16.66 20.26
CA SER A 277 26.82 17.19 19.12
C SER A 277 26.58 16.09 18.10
N PHE A 278 25.30 15.81 17.82
CA PHE A 278 24.90 14.73 16.91
C PHE A 278 24.66 15.23 15.49
N SER A 279 23.92 16.34 15.34
CA SER A 279 23.66 16.91 14.03
C SER A 279 23.57 18.44 14.08
N ASN A 280 24.07 19.02 12.99
CA ASN A 280 23.92 20.42 12.61
C ASN A 280 22.89 20.52 11.48
N SER A 281 21.78 19.78 11.60
CA SER A 281 20.80 19.67 10.51
C SER A 281 20.00 20.97 10.33
N GLY A 282 19.51 21.25 9.12
CA GLY A 282 18.57 22.35 8.86
C GLY A 282 17.15 22.11 9.37
N TYR A 283 16.89 21.00 10.08
CA TYR A 283 15.56 20.54 10.50
C TYR A 283 15.54 20.26 12.00
N GLN A 284 14.55 20.82 12.71
CA GLN A 284 14.46 20.69 14.17
C GLN A 284 13.46 19.61 14.57
N PRO A 285 13.86 18.70 15.45
CA PRO A 285 12.90 17.89 16.16
C PRO A 285 12.34 18.65 17.37
N VAL A 286 11.02 18.57 17.53
CA VAL A 286 10.25 19.21 18.61
C VAL A 286 9.54 18.20 19.50
N VAL A 287 9.40 16.99 18.99
CA VAL A 287 8.90 15.83 19.71
C VAL A 287 9.85 14.68 19.42
N GLY A 288 10.14 13.87 20.44
CA GLY A 288 10.93 12.66 20.29
C GLY A 288 10.34 11.52 21.08
N ILE A 289 10.58 10.30 20.62
CA ILE A 289 10.26 9.09 21.38
C ILE A 289 11.29 7.99 21.10
N ALA A 290 11.72 7.33 22.17
CA ALA A 290 12.68 6.24 22.07
C ALA A 290 12.01 4.91 21.69
N THR A 291 12.67 4.17 20.81
CA THR A 291 12.29 2.84 20.33
C THR A 291 13.46 1.87 20.48
N PRO A 292 13.22 0.54 20.46
CA PRO A 292 14.28 -0.45 20.40
C PRO A 292 15.24 -0.26 19.22
N GLU A 293 14.76 0.28 18.11
CA GLU A 293 15.56 0.53 16.89
C GLU A 293 16.36 1.84 16.95
N GLY A 294 16.00 2.76 17.86
CA GLY A 294 16.61 4.08 17.95
C GLY A 294 15.61 5.16 18.33
N MET A 295 15.84 6.39 17.87
CA MET A 295 14.98 7.54 18.17
C MET A 295 14.10 7.90 16.98
N LEU A 296 12.83 8.18 17.24
CA LEU A 296 11.93 8.84 16.30
C LEU A 296 11.77 10.31 16.70
N PHE A 297 11.75 11.18 15.71
CA PHE A 297 11.68 12.62 15.90
C PHE A 297 10.64 13.25 14.97
N GLY A 298 9.67 13.96 15.53
CA GLY A 298 8.72 14.77 14.77
C GLY A 298 9.24 16.19 14.57
N SER A 299 9.12 16.73 13.36
CA SER A 299 9.65 18.05 13.01
C SER A 299 8.68 19.22 13.21
N ASP A 300 9.24 20.43 13.16
CA ASP A 300 8.54 21.72 13.20
C ASP A 300 8.86 22.58 11.96
N GLU A 301 8.69 22.04 10.76
CA GLU A 301 8.98 22.81 9.54
C GLU A 301 7.95 22.56 8.44
N ASP A 302 7.93 23.48 7.49
CA ASP A 302 6.97 23.57 6.41
C ASP A 302 6.96 22.38 5.43
N THR A 303 8.05 21.61 5.37
CA THR A 303 8.25 20.57 4.34
C THR A 303 8.67 19.19 4.87
N VAL A 304 8.50 18.89 6.15
CA VAL A 304 9.08 17.67 6.74
C VAL A 304 8.18 16.98 7.77
N GLY A 305 8.40 15.68 7.99
CA GLY A 305 7.54 14.81 8.80
C GLY A 305 8.26 14.16 9.98
N VAL A 306 8.53 12.86 9.89
CA VAL A 306 9.21 12.10 10.95
C VAL A 306 10.61 11.74 10.50
N TYR A 307 11.58 11.97 11.38
CA TYR A 307 12.97 11.56 11.24
C TYR A 307 13.29 10.40 12.18
N VAL A 308 14.31 9.64 11.82
CA VAL A 308 14.82 8.52 12.61
C VAL A 308 16.31 8.66 12.82
N VAL A 309 16.75 8.29 14.02
CA VAL A 309 18.15 7.96 14.32
C VAL A 309 18.19 6.50 14.69
N ARG A 310 18.74 5.67 13.81
CA ARG A 310 18.88 4.24 14.08
C ARG A 310 20.06 3.99 15.00
N ARG A 311 19.85 3.18 16.04
CA ARG A 311 20.87 2.83 17.02
C ARG A 311 21.87 1.87 16.38
N THR A 312 23.14 2.23 16.46
CA THR A 312 24.28 1.43 16.00
C THR A 312 25.21 1.13 17.19
N ALA A 313 26.05 0.10 17.06
CA ALA A 313 27.02 -0.27 18.09
C ALA A 313 28.03 0.87 18.37
N ASN A 314 28.40 1.63 17.33
CA ASN A 314 29.20 2.83 17.45
C ASN A 314 28.33 4.07 17.21
N PRO A 315 28.13 4.94 18.21
CA PRO A 315 27.32 6.16 18.08
C PRO A 315 27.74 7.11 16.95
N ALA A 316 29.00 7.10 16.54
CA ALA A 316 29.48 7.92 15.44
C ALA A 316 28.88 7.52 14.07
N ASP A 317 28.36 6.29 13.95
CA ASP A 317 27.74 5.77 12.72
C ASP A 317 26.24 6.06 12.64
N MET A 318 25.63 6.53 13.74
CA MET A 318 24.22 6.90 13.78
C MET A 318 23.98 8.11 12.86
N LYS A 319 22.85 8.10 12.13
CA LYS A 319 22.50 9.16 11.18
C LYS A 319 21.12 9.73 11.49
N TYR A 320 20.96 11.04 11.26
CA TYR A 320 19.66 11.70 11.28
C TYR A 320 19.02 11.63 9.90
N GLU A 321 18.03 10.77 9.73
CA GLU A 321 17.47 10.45 8.42
C GLU A 321 15.97 10.74 8.36
N LEU A 322 15.51 11.30 7.24
CA LEU A 322 14.07 11.46 7.00
C LEU A 322 13.44 10.08 6.86
N PHE A 323 12.48 9.77 7.73
CA PHE A 323 11.83 8.47 7.76
C PHE A 323 10.46 8.51 7.08
N TYR A 324 9.70 9.58 7.31
CA TYR A 324 8.42 9.85 6.66
C TYR A 324 8.32 11.32 6.27
N ALA A 325 7.98 11.59 5.01
CA ALA A 325 7.78 12.94 4.50
C ALA A 325 6.28 13.25 4.40
N ILE A 326 5.81 14.29 5.07
CA ILE A 326 4.49 14.86 4.82
C ILE A 326 4.64 15.75 3.58
N ARG A 327 4.19 15.27 2.42
CA ARG A 327 4.28 16.02 1.14
C ARG A 327 2.89 16.45 0.72
N GLU A 328 2.60 17.74 0.85
CA GLU A 328 1.39 18.37 0.31
C GLU A 328 1.81 19.49 -0.64
N ASN A 329 1.00 19.74 -1.66
CA ASN A 329 1.39 20.54 -2.82
C ASN A 329 1.03 22.03 -2.63
N ILE A 330 1.49 22.65 -1.53
CA ILE A 330 1.21 24.05 -1.20
C ILE A 330 2.36 24.79 -0.49
N ASP A 331 2.41 26.11 -0.67
CA ASP A 331 3.27 27.03 0.08
C ASP A 331 2.66 27.33 1.46
N GLY A 332 3.37 27.00 2.54
CA GLY A 332 2.97 27.26 3.93
C GLY A 332 3.29 26.12 4.89
N ILE A 333 3.38 26.43 6.19
CA ILE A 333 3.83 25.52 7.26
C ILE A 333 2.96 24.28 7.38
N PHE A 334 3.41 23.13 6.85
CA PHE A 334 2.75 21.84 7.09
C PHE A 334 3.17 21.21 8.42
N GLY A 335 2.73 21.83 9.51
CA GLY A 335 2.45 21.14 10.76
C GLY A 335 3.62 20.86 11.69
N TRP A 336 3.52 21.45 12.87
CA TRP A 336 4.33 21.13 14.04
C TRP A 336 3.93 19.73 14.58
N ALA A 337 4.89 18.82 14.76
CA ALA A 337 4.71 17.63 15.60
C ALA A 337 4.45 18.01 17.07
N THR A 338 3.28 17.70 17.62
CA THR A 338 2.83 18.20 18.93
C THR A 338 3.05 17.20 20.07
N LYS A 339 2.91 15.90 19.80
CA LYS A 339 3.06 14.84 20.80
C LYS A 339 3.46 13.51 20.19
N ALA A 340 4.26 12.75 20.92
CA ALA A 340 4.50 11.34 20.65
C ALA A 340 4.04 10.48 21.82
N ILE A 341 3.42 9.34 21.52
CA ILE A 341 3.00 8.36 22.52
C ILE A 341 3.40 6.95 22.07
N LYS A 342 3.71 6.09 23.04
CA LYS A 342 3.86 4.65 22.82
C LYS A 342 2.53 3.97 23.15
N GLY A 343 1.97 3.28 22.17
CA GLY A 343 0.75 2.49 22.30
C GLY A 343 0.97 1.16 23.02
N ALA A 344 -0.11 0.59 23.56
CA ALA A 344 -0.07 -0.68 24.28
C ALA A 344 0.29 -1.86 23.38
N ASN A 345 0.02 -1.75 22.08
CA ASN A 345 0.39 -2.73 21.06
C ASN A 345 1.86 -2.60 20.59
N GLY A 346 2.64 -1.70 21.19
CA GLY A 346 4.03 -1.43 20.82
C GLY A 346 4.21 -0.49 19.63
N ALA A 347 3.13 0.10 19.10
CA ALA A 347 3.21 1.15 18.09
C ALA A 347 3.62 2.49 18.71
N TYR A 348 4.22 3.36 17.89
CA TYR A 348 4.65 4.69 18.27
C TYR A 348 3.92 5.70 17.39
N HIS A 349 3.15 6.58 18.01
CA HIS A 349 2.31 7.55 17.29
C HIS A 349 2.88 8.95 17.48
N ILE A 350 3.03 9.69 16.39
CA ILE A 350 3.45 11.11 16.39
C ILE A 350 2.32 11.92 15.75
N ALA A 351 1.75 12.84 16.52
CA ALA A 351 0.70 13.74 16.07
C ALA A 351 1.29 15.01 15.46
N PHE A 352 0.67 15.48 14.38
CA PHE A 352 1.01 16.72 13.68
C PHE A 352 -0.24 17.57 13.53
N ARG A 353 -0.17 18.83 13.92
CA ARG A 353 -1.25 19.79 13.63
C ARG A 353 -1.19 20.29 12.19
N SER A 354 -2.26 20.89 11.69
CA SER A 354 -2.22 21.70 10.46
C SER A 354 -2.27 23.18 10.85
N SER A 355 -1.13 23.87 10.78
CA SER A 355 -1.04 25.33 11.02
C SER A 355 -1.68 26.15 9.88
N VAL A 356 -2.40 25.50 8.95
CA VAL A 356 -2.98 26.07 7.73
C VAL A 356 -4.46 25.69 7.67
N ALA A 357 -5.31 26.70 7.43
CA ALA A 357 -6.74 26.52 7.29
C ALA A 357 -7.11 25.55 6.15
N GLY A 358 -8.07 24.66 6.40
CA GLY A 358 -8.57 23.69 5.42
C GLY A 358 -7.74 22.40 5.30
N TYR A 359 -6.61 22.31 6.00
CA TYR A 359 -5.73 21.14 5.94
C TYR A 359 -5.92 20.20 7.14
N PRO A 360 -5.70 18.89 6.98
CA PRO A 360 -5.93 17.93 8.04
C PRO A 360 -4.76 17.87 9.04
N GLY A 361 -5.11 17.67 10.32
CA GLY A 361 -4.17 17.16 11.32
C GLY A 361 -3.86 15.69 11.05
N ARG A 362 -2.69 15.20 11.46
CA ARG A 362 -2.20 13.85 11.09
C ARG A 362 -1.69 13.09 12.30
N VAL A 363 -1.81 11.77 12.25
CA VAL A 363 -1.06 10.87 13.13
C VAL A 363 -0.25 9.92 12.27
N ILE A 364 1.07 9.96 12.48
CA ILE A 364 2.03 9.07 11.84
C ILE A 364 2.41 8.00 12.84
N THR A 365 2.31 6.74 12.42
CA THR A 365 2.56 5.58 13.27
C THR A 365 3.77 4.79 12.80
N SER A 366 4.58 4.35 13.75
CA SER A 366 5.81 3.61 13.53
C SER A 366 5.91 2.41 14.46
N ASP A 367 6.62 1.36 14.04
CA ASP A 367 7.06 0.25 14.90
C ASP A 367 8.57 0.35 15.23
N GLY A 368 9.20 1.47 14.88
CA GLY A 368 10.65 1.68 14.94
C GLY A 368 11.38 1.30 13.65
N LYS A 369 10.94 0.24 12.95
CA LYS A 369 11.52 -0.24 11.68
C LYS A 369 10.79 0.32 10.46
N ARG A 370 9.48 0.56 10.57
CA ARG A 370 8.54 0.97 9.53
C ARG A 370 7.71 2.14 10.01
N ILE A 371 7.23 2.96 9.08
CA ILE A 371 6.45 4.16 9.39
C ILE A 371 5.41 4.45 8.30
N VAL A 372 4.23 4.88 8.71
CA VAL A 372 3.15 5.27 7.79
C VAL A 372 2.20 6.25 8.47
N GLU A 373 1.57 7.12 7.68
CA GLU A 373 0.44 7.91 8.17
C GLU A 373 -0.78 7.01 8.35
N THR A 374 -1.35 7.02 9.55
CA THR A 374 -2.49 6.15 9.90
C THR A 374 -3.78 6.93 10.13
N LEU A 375 -3.72 8.25 10.27
CA LEU A 375 -4.91 9.05 10.54
C LEU A 375 -4.78 10.45 9.94
N LYS A 376 -5.83 10.88 9.24
CA LYS A 376 -6.05 12.26 8.81
C LYS A 376 -7.34 12.77 9.43
N ILE A 377 -7.27 13.94 10.08
CA ILE A 377 -8.41 14.61 10.69
C ILE A 377 -8.70 15.84 9.87
N THR A 378 -9.70 15.76 8.99
CA THR A 378 -10.11 16.91 8.17
C THR A 378 -10.81 17.95 9.04
N PRO A 379 -10.48 19.25 8.89
CA PRO A 379 -11.19 20.31 9.60
C PRO A 379 -12.67 20.32 9.27
N ALA A 380 -13.49 20.82 10.20
CA ALA A 380 -14.94 20.88 10.03
C ALA A 380 -15.35 21.86 8.90
N THR A 381 -14.59 22.94 8.71
CA THR A 381 -14.78 23.89 7.60
C THR A 381 -13.44 24.23 6.92
N PRO A 382 -13.46 24.71 5.66
CA PRO A 382 -12.23 25.07 4.94
C PRO A 382 -11.42 26.22 5.56
N ASN A 383 -12.01 27.00 6.46
CA ASN A 383 -11.34 28.12 7.13
C ASN A 383 -10.65 27.71 8.44
N ASP A 384 -10.82 26.45 8.83
CA ASP A 384 -10.34 25.99 10.11
C ASP A 384 -8.98 25.29 10.01
N SER A 385 -8.09 25.59 10.94
CA SER A 385 -6.87 24.83 11.20
C SER A 385 -7.17 23.65 12.13
N VAL A 386 -6.49 22.52 12.02
CA VAL A 386 -6.63 21.40 12.96
C VAL A 386 -5.44 21.38 13.91
N ASP A 387 -5.60 21.95 15.10
CA ASP A 387 -4.55 21.93 16.11
C ASP A 387 -4.64 20.68 17.00
N LEU A 388 -3.93 19.62 16.64
CA LEU A 388 -3.86 18.36 17.41
C LEU A 388 -2.95 18.52 18.64
N VAL A 389 -3.45 19.16 19.70
CA VAL A 389 -2.63 19.50 20.87
C VAL A 389 -2.19 18.27 21.67
N ASP A 390 -3.09 17.30 21.85
CA ASP A 390 -2.85 16.09 22.63
C ASP A 390 -3.51 14.88 21.97
N ILE A 391 -2.75 13.79 21.87
CA ILE A 391 -3.24 12.45 21.60
C ILE A 391 -3.03 11.55 22.82
N VAL A 392 -3.96 10.62 23.03
CA VAL A 392 -3.96 9.65 24.13
C VAL A 392 -4.43 8.31 23.58
N GLU A 393 -3.80 7.22 24.02
CA GLU A 393 -4.34 5.89 23.79
C GLU A 393 -5.10 5.39 25.02
N TYR A 394 -6.33 4.93 24.83
CA TYR A 394 -7.17 4.36 25.87
C TYR A 394 -7.93 3.14 25.35
N LYS A 395 -7.70 1.97 25.96
CA LYS A 395 -8.42 0.71 25.65
C LYS A 395 -8.51 0.38 24.14
N GLY A 396 -7.40 0.52 23.42
CA GLY A 396 -7.34 0.21 21.98
C GLY A 396 -7.91 1.30 21.07
N ARG A 397 -8.14 2.50 21.62
CA ARG A 397 -8.63 3.68 20.88
C ARG A 397 -7.64 4.83 21.00
N ILE A 398 -7.42 5.56 19.91
CA ILE A 398 -6.72 6.85 19.92
C ILE A 398 -7.78 7.93 20.10
N LEU A 399 -7.57 8.78 21.10
CA LEU A 399 -8.37 9.95 21.38
C LEU A 399 -7.51 11.18 21.14
N ALA A 400 -8.09 12.20 20.52
CA ALA A 400 -7.44 13.49 20.35
C ALA A 400 -8.39 14.64 20.64
N ASN A 401 -7.87 15.72 21.21
CA ASN A 401 -8.55 17.01 21.14
C ASN A 401 -7.96 17.80 19.99
N TYR A 402 -8.81 18.53 19.27
CA TYR A 402 -8.33 19.53 18.34
C TYR A 402 -9.17 20.80 18.38
N TYR A 403 -8.52 21.91 18.07
CA TYR A 403 -9.16 23.22 17.93
C TYR A 403 -9.20 23.63 16.47
N ASN A 404 -10.27 24.34 16.11
CA ASN A 404 -10.43 24.93 14.78
C ASN A 404 -9.59 26.20 14.53
N THR A 405 -8.98 26.79 15.57
CA THR A 405 -8.19 28.02 15.45
C THR A 405 -6.90 27.96 16.27
N PHE A 406 -5.83 28.54 15.72
CA PHE A 406 -4.48 28.61 16.31
C PHE A 406 -4.42 29.27 17.71
N THR A 407 -5.40 30.12 18.05
CA THR A 407 -5.41 30.85 19.34
C THR A 407 -6.08 30.07 20.48
N GLY A 408 -6.57 28.84 20.22
CA GLY A 408 -7.31 28.04 21.21
C GLY A 408 -8.67 28.63 21.61
N ALA A 409 -9.12 29.69 20.93
CA ALA A 409 -10.40 30.37 21.15
C ALA A 409 -11.54 29.83 20.27
N GLY A 410 -11.25 28.86 19.39
CA GLY A 410 -12.23 28.22 18.51
C GLY A 410 -13.00 27.09 19.19
N THR A 411 -14.03 26.57 18.50
CA THR A 411 -14.75 25.37 18.92
C THR A 411 -13.77 24.22 19.12
N ALA A 412 -13.80 23.63 20.32
CA ALA A 412 -13.04 22.43 20.62
C ALA A 412 -13.80 21.20 20.12
N TYR A 413 -13.03 20.26 19.59
CA TYR A 413 -13.52 19.01 19.08
C TYR A 413 -12.75 17.86 19.70
N LYS A 414 -13.41 16.72 19.67
CA LYS A 414 -12.87 15.44 20.06
C LYS A 414 -12.89 14.51 18.86
N MET A 415 -11.79 13.79 18.70
CA MET A 415 -11.67 12.69 17.78
C MET A 415 -11.46 11.39 18.56
N ILE A 416 -12.13 10.33 18.13
CA ILE A 416 -11.89 8.96 18.58
C ILE A 416 -11.69 8.08 17.35
N ALA A 417 -10.64 7.27 17.34
CA ALA A 417 -10.41 6.26 16.31
C ALA A 417 -9.88 4.97 16.93
N ASP A 418 -9.97 3.85 16.20
CA ASP A 418 -9.26 2.62 16.59
C ASP A 418 -7.74 2.83 16.52
N VAL A 419 -7.01 2.26 17.48
CA VAL A 419 -5.53 2.25 17.43
C VAL A 419 -5.09 1.49 16.18
N PRO A 420 -4.19 2.08 15.36
CA PRO A 420 -3.60 1.38 14.23
C PRO A 420 -2.90 0.10 14.67
N VAL A 421 -3.22 -1.01 14.01
CA VAL A 421 -2.60 -2.31 14.25
C VAL A 421 -1.73 -2.73 13.06
N ARG A 422 -0.71 -3.56 13.33
CA ARG A 422 0.03 -4.22 12.26
C ARG A 422 -0.86 -5.26 11.59
N GLY A 423 -0.82 -5.28 10.26
CA GLY A 423 -1.54 -6.25 9.47
C GLY A 423 -1.63 -5.78 8.04
N VAL A 424 -1.87 -6.72 7.12
CA VAL A 424 -2.50 -6.31 5.87
C VAL A 424 -3.74 -5.61 6.40
N PRO A 425 -4.11 -4.41 5.92
CA PRO A 425 -5.50 -4.02 6.01
C PRO A 425 -6.27 -5.29 5.69
N THR A 426 -7.30 -5.63 6.45
CA THR A 426 -8.32 -6.52 5.92
C THR A 426 -8.95 -5.79 4.75
N PHE A 427 -8.16 -5.62 3.67
CA PHE A 427 -8.59 -5.53 2.32
C PHE A 427 -9.26 -6.89 2.14
N THR A 428 -10.54 -6.96 2.50
CA THR A 428 -11.49 -7.47 1.52
C THR A 428 -11.03 -6.90 0.20
N SER A 429 -10.38 -7.74 -0.61
CA SER A 429 -10.02 -7.58 -2.02
C SER A 429 -10.23 -6.16 -2.56
N VAL A 430 -9.17 -5.52 -3.07
CA VAL A 430 -9.25 -4.22 -3.78
C VAL A 430 -10.61 -4.07 -4.46
N GLY A 431 -11.53 -3.35 -3.82
CA GLY A 431 -12.81 -2.92 -4.40
C GLY A 431 -14.09 -3.74 -4.15
N ALA A 432 -14.20 -4.75 -3.29
CA ALA A 432 -15.53 -5.30 -2.97
C ALA A 432 -16.35 -4.33 -2.07
N LEU A 433 -16.75 -3.17 -2.61
CA LEU A 433 -17.77 -2.30 -2.03
C LEU A 433 -19.08 -3.12 -1.94
N GLU A 434 -19.79 -3.10 -0.82
CA GLU A 434 -21.09 -3.77 -0.61
C GLU A 434 -21.25 -5.17 -1.26
N GLY A 435 -20.80 -6.23 -0.57
CA GLY A 435 -21.19 -7.61 -0.87
C GLY A 435 -20.39 -8.35 -1.93
N GLY A 436 -19.19 -7.89 -2.30
CA GLY A 436 -18.30 -8.65 -3.18
C GLY A 436 -17.55 -9.80 -2.48
N ILE A 437 -17.18 -10.84 -3.22
CA ILE A 437 -16.55 -12.09 -2.70
C ILE A 437 -15.30 -12.42 -3.54
N ALA A 438 -14.13 -12.55 -2.89
CA ALA A 438 -12.91 -13.05 -3.54
C ALA A 438 -12.48 -14.39 -2.92
N GLY A 439 -12.28 -15.40 -3.76
CA GLY A 439 -11.71 -16.69 -3.39
C GLY A 439 -10.18 -16.64 -3.21
N PRO A 440 -9.55 -17.77 -2.86
CA PRO A 440 -8.10 -17.84 -2.65
C PRO A 440 -7.31 -17.39 -3.88
N LEU A 441 -6.30 -16.52 -3.68
CA LEU A 441 -5.44 -15.95 -4.72
C LEU A 441 -6.19 -15.17 -5.82
N ALA A 442 -7.42 -14.72 -5.55
CA ALA A 442 -8.26 -14.00 -6.50
C ALA A 442 -8.24 -12.48 -6.28
N THR A 443 -8.64 -11.72 -7.30
CA THR A 443 -8.87 -10.26 -7.24
C THR A 443 -10.34 -9.97 -7.55
N SER A 444 -11.04 -9.24 -6.68
CA SER A 444 -12.43 -8.80 -6.91
C SER A 444 -12.61 -7.32 -6.57
N ALA A 445 -12.97 -6.51 -7.56
CA ALA A 445 -13.15 -5.06 -7.49
C ALA A 445 -14.50 -4.64 -8.11
N GLY A 446 -15.35 -3.92 -7.40
CA GLY A 446 -16.68 -3.46 -7.83
C GLY A 446 -17.79 -3.91 -6.88
N ILE A 447 -18.91 -3.16 -6.86
CA ILE A 447 -20.08 -3.47 -6.04
C ILE A 447 -20.63 -4.86 -6.40
N LYS A 448 -20.80 -5.77 -5.42
CA LYS A 448 -21.24 -7.16 -5.66
C LYS A 448 -20.40 -7.93 -6.71
N SER A 449 -19.14 -7.56 -6.90
CA SER A 449 -18.22 -8.35 -7.74
C SER A 449 -17.87 -9.68 -7.07
N LYS A 450 -17.70 -10.76 -7.85
CA LYS A 450 -17.30 -12.07 -7.35
C LYS A 450 -16.17 -12.66 -8.18
N ALA A 451 -15.10 -13.10 -7.53
CA ALA A 451 -14.04 -13.88 -8.16
C ALA A 451 -13.81 -15.18 -7.39
N ASP A 452 -13.88 -16.34 -8.07
CA ASP A 452 -13.50 -17.63 -7.52
C ASP A 452 -11.96 -17.80 -7.54
N MET A 453 -11.43 -18.97 -7.14
CA MET A 453 -9.99 -19.21 -6.95
C MET A 453 -9.13 -18.76 -8.15
N ARG A 454 -8.06 -17.99 -7.89
CA ARG A 454 -7.15 -17.43 -8.92
C ARG A 454 -7.84 -16.59 -10.01
N GLY A 455 -9.11 -16.20 -9.83
CA GLY A 455 -9.85 -15.36 -10.77
C GLY A 455 -9.56 -13.86 -10.57
N THR A 456 -9.86 -13.05 -11.58
CA THR A 456 -9.84 -11.58 -11.51
C THR A 456 -11.18 -11.05 -11.99
N ALA A 457 -11.94 -10.35 -11.14
CA ALA A 457 -13.21 -9.71 -11.47
C ALA A 457 -13.15 -8.21 -11.15
N ILE A 458 -13.32 -7.34 -12.14
CA ILE A 458 -13.31 -5.88 -11.99
C ILE A 458 -14.55 -5.29 -12.66
N GLY A 459 -15.47 -4.73 -11.88
CA GLY A 459 -16.72 -4.11 -12.31
C GLY A 459 -17.90 -4.48 -11.41
N SER A 460 -18.92 -3.61 -11.33
CA SER A 460 -20.13 -3.87 -10.53
C SER A 460 -20.87 -5.11 -11.04
N ASN A 461 -21.29 -6.01 -10.14
CA ASN A 461 -21.94 -7.29 -10.46
C ASN A 461 -21.15 -8.17 -11.43
N SER A 462 -19.82 -8.06 -11.47
CA SER A 462 -18.98 -8.94 -12.28
C SER A 462 -18.77 -10.31 -11.63
N TYR A 463 -18.60 -11.36 -12.42
CA TYR A 463 -18.31 -12.72 -11.92
C TYR A 463 -17.20 -13.43 -12.71
N ALA A 464 -16.07 -13.71 -12.06
CA ALA A 464 -15.01 -14.56 -12.60
C ALA A 464 -15.00 -15.92 -11.89
N ALA A 465 -15.16 -17.02 -12.64
CA ALA A 465 -14.94 -18.37 -12.11
C ALA A 465 -13.44 -18.70 -11.97
N LEU A 466 -13.10 -19.97 -11.69
CA LEU A 466 -11.73 -20.46 -11.51
C LEU A 466 -10.79 -19.97 -12.62
N ARG A 467 -9.74 -19.21 -12.27
CA ARG A 467 -8.74 -18.65 -13.21
C ARG A 467 -9.32 -17.76 -14.32
N GLY A 468 -10.58 -17.34 -14.21
CA GLY A 468 -11.21 -16.43 -15.17
C GLY A 468 -10.71 -15.00 -15.03
N THR A 469 -10.76 -14.23 -16.11
CA THR A 469 -10.43 -12.79 -16.13
C THR A 469 -11.61 -11.98 -16.63
N VAL A 470 -12.14 -11.10 -15.79
CA VAL A 470 -13.37 -10.35 -16.04
C VAL A 470 -13.15 -8.87 -15.75
N LEU A 471 -13.38 -8.01 -16.75
CA LEU A 471 -13.29 -6.56 -16.64
C LEU A 471 -14.51 -5.90 -17.28
N GLY A 472 -15.52 -5.51 -16.51
CA GLY A 472 -16.74 -4.87 -16.97
C GLY A 472 -17.88 -4.92 -15.95
N GLU A 473 -18.82 -3.98 -16.04
CA GLU A 473 -20.06 -4.03 -15.24
C GLU A 473 -20.99 -5.14 -15.78
N GLN A 474 -21.52 -5.98 -14.89
CA GLN A 474 -22.37 -7.15 -15.19
C GLN A 474 -21.74 -8.17 -16.14
N SER A 475 -20.42 -8.20 -16.29
CA SER A 475 -19.75 -9.21 -17.09
C SER A 475 -19.47 -10.49 -16.30
N SER A 476 -19.42 -11.62 -16.99
CA SER A 476 -19.21 -12.93 -16.37
C SER A 476 -18.31 -13.81 -17.23
N ALA A 477 -17.42 -14.58 -16.62
CA ALA A 477 -16.64 -15.61 -17.30
C ALA A 477 -16.65 -16.93 -16.54
N GLY A 478 -16.82 -18.03 -17.28
CA GLY A 478 -16.57 -19.40 -16.84
C GLY A 478 -15.09 -19.66 -16.54
N ALA A 479 -14.77 -20.91 -16.18
CA ALA A 479 -13.41 -21.28 -15.81
C ALA A 479 -12.42 -21.02 -16.95
N GLU A 480 -11.30 -20.37 -16.65
CA GLU A 480 -10.26 -19.97 -17.62
C GLU A 480 -10.74 -19.02 -18.74
N GLY A 481 -11.97 -18.53 -18.67
CA GLY A 481 -12.54 -17.60 -19.64
C GLY A 481 -12.10 -16.15 -19.45
N VAL A 482 -12.15 -15.37 -20.53
CA VAL A 482 -11.80 -13.93 -20.52
C VAL A 482 -13.00 -13.09 -20.99
N ALA A 483 -13.61 -12.27 -20.12
CA ALA A 483 -14.73 -11.39 -20.45
C ALA A 483 -14.40 -9.92 -20.19
N ILE A 484 -14.22 -9.12 -21.25
CA ILE A 484 -13.85 -7.70 -21.16
C ILE A 484 -14.92 -6.84 -21.84
N GLY A 485 -15.54 -5.93 -21.10
CA GLY A 485 -16.64 -5.06 -21.56
C GLY A 485 -17.90 -5.22 -20.69
N SER A 486 -18.71 -4.16 -20.58
CA SER A 486 -19.98 -4.21 -19.84
C SER A 486 -20.91 -5.27 -20.45
N VAL A 487 -21.49 -6.13 -19.61
CA VAL A 487 -22.38 -7.25 -19.99
C VAL A 487 -21.70 -8.29 -20.91
N ALA A 488 -20.36 -8.35 -20.96
CA ALA A 488 -19.66 -9.41 -21.69
C ALA A 488 -19.81 -10.76 -20.97
N ILE A 489 -20.10 -11.84 -21.70
CA ILE A 489 -20.36 -13.16 -21.11
C ILE A 489 -19.50 -14.23 -21.79
N VAL A 490 -18.71 -14.96 -21.00
CA VAL A 490 -18.08 -16.21 -21.41
C VAL A 490 -18.66 -17.36 -20.59
N THR A 491 -19.21 -18.37 -21.24
CA THR A 491 -19.82 -19.53 -20.55
C THR A 491 -18.84 -20.70 -20.36
N GLY A 492 -17.84 -20.84 -21.25
CA GLY A 492 -16.77 -21.84 -21.16
C GLY A 492 -15.39 -21.20 -20.91
N ASN A 493 -14.36 -21.71 -21.58
CA ASN A 493 -12.98 -21.22 -21.54
C ASN A 493 -12.62 -20.29 -22.73
N GLY A 494 -13.62 -19.65 -23.35
CA GLY A 494 -13.44 -18.74 -24.47
C GLY A 494 -12.98 -17.33 -24.09
N THR A 495 -12.95 -16.45 -25.08
CA THR A 495 -12.60 -15.02 -24.92
C THR A 495 -13.67 -14.13 -25.55
N SER A 496 -14.25 -13.22 -24.77
CA SER A 496 -15.16 -12.18 -25.25
C SER A 496 -14.64 -10.78 -24.90
N ILE A 497 -14.52 -9.90 -25.90
CA ILE A 497 -14.04 -8.52 -25.74
C ILE A 497 -14.98 -7.56 -26.46
N GLY A 498 -15.74 -6.76 -25.72
CA GLY A 498 -16.69 -5.77 -26.21
C GLY A 498 -17.95 -5.72 -25.36
N LYS A 499 -18.64 -4.57 -25.35
CA LYS A 499 -19.94 -4.46 -24.65
C LYS A 499 -20.93 -5.49 -25.22
N SER A 500 -21.51 -6.30 -24.35
CA SER A 500 -22.45 -7.38 -24.67
C SER A 500 -21.90 -8.42 -25.67
N ALA A 501 -20.57 -8.62 -25.71
CA ALA A 501 -19.98 -9.72 -26.47
C ALA A 501 -20.19 -11.05 -25.74
N THR A 502 -20.42 -12.15 -26.46
CA THR A 502 -20.61 -13.48 -25.86
C THR A 502 -19.72 -14.54 -26.49
N ALA A 503 -19.12 -15.40 -25.68
CA ALA A 503 -18.37 -16.56 -26.17
C ALA A 503 -18.66 -17.83 -25.34
N GLU A 504 -18.53 -19.00 -25.97
CA GLU A 504 -18.51 -20.30 -25.27
C GLU A 504 -17.05 -20.75 -25.03
N THR A 505 -16.46 -21.50 -25.98
CA THR A 505 -15.02 -21.83 -26.04
C THR A 505 -14.27 -21.04 -27.12
N GLY A 506 -15.00 -20.29 -27.95
CA GLY A 506 -14.45 -19.51 -29.06
C GLY A 506 -13.93 -18.12 -28.67
N VAL A 507 -13.65 -17.31 -29.69
CA VAL A 507 -13.19 -15.91 -29.58
C VAL A 507 -14.22 -14.97 -30.16
N SER A 508 -14.67 -13.97 -29.40
CA SER A 508 -15.64 -12.96 -29.82
C SER A 508 -15.14 -11.55 -29.50
N ILE A 509 -14.79 -10.76 -30.51
CA ILE A 509 -14.22 -9.41 -30.33
C ILE A 509 -15.08 -8.40 -31.09
N GLY A 510 -15.75 -7.51 -30.36
CA GLY A 510 -16.61 -6.45 -30.89
C GLY A 510 -17.92 -6.30 -30.11
N ARG A 511 -18.50 -5.10 -30.11
CA ARG A 511 -19.79 -4.84 -29.47
C ARG A 511 -20.89 -5.75 -30.04
N ASN A 512 -21.61 -6.46 -29.17
CA ASN A 512 -22.64 -7.44 -29.54
C ASN A 512 -22.14 -8.59 -30.45
N SER A 513 -20.84 -8.88 -30.48
CA SER A 513 -20.34 -10.06 -31.20
C SER A 513 -20.70 -11.34 -30.44
N SER A 514 -20.87 -12.46 -31.15
CA SER A 514 -21.14 -13.75 -30.51
C SER A 514 -20.42 -14.91 -31.19
N SER A 515 -19.64 -15.69 -30.45
CA SER A 515 -19.08 -16.97 -30.90
C SER A 515 -19.56 -18.16 -30.06
N ALA A 516 -19.86 -19.29 -30.72
CA ALA A 516 -20.10 -20.56 -30.03
C ALA A 516 -18.79 -21.38 -29.91
N SER A 517 -18.90 -22.68 -29.63
CA SER A 517 -17.78 -23.62 -29.54
C SER A 517 -16.77 -23.48 -30.69
N ASP A 518 -15.52 -23.13 -30.37
CA ASP A 518 -14.39 -23.02 -31.30
C ASP A 518 -14.62 -22.06 -32.49
N GLY A 519 -15.61 -21.17 -32.36
CA GLY A 519 -15.91 -20.14 -33.34
C GLY A 519 -15.04 -18.88 -33.16
N THR A 520 -14.74 -18.19 -34.24
CA THR A 520 -14.04 -16.89 -34.22
C THR A 520 -14.95 -15.80 -34.79
N SER A 521 -15.35 -14.84 -33.98
CA SER A 521 -16.14 -13.66 -34.37
C SER A 521 -15.35 -12.39 -34.10
N VAL A 522 -15.02 -11.61 -35.12
CA VAL A 522 -14.32 -10.32 -34.97
C VAL A 522 -15.03 -9.23 -35.76
N GLY A 523 -15.61 -8.26 -35.05
CA GLY A 523 -16.36 -7.14 -35.60
C GLY A 523 -17.63 -6.87 -34.79
N PRO A 524 -18.13 -5.63 -34.76
CA PRO A 524 -19.41 -5.33 -34.13
C PRO A 524 -20.52 -6.19 -34.73
N SER A 525 -21.26 -6.90 -33.88
CA SER A 525 -22.36 -7.79 -34.30
C SER A 525 -21.95 -8.92 -35.26
N ALA A 526 -20.66 -9.30 -35.29
CA ALA A 526 -20.21 -10.52 -35.96
C ALA A 526 -20.72 -11.76 -35.21
N LYS A 527 -21.15 -12.79 -35.93
CA LYS A 527 -21.70 -14.03 -35.36
C LYS A 527 -21.05 -15.25 -35.99
N SER A 528 -20.52 -16.14 -35.15
CA SER A 528 -20.00 -17.44 -35.52
C SER A 528 -20.59 -18.51 -34.63
N ILE A 529 -20.90 -19.68 -35.19
CA ILE A 529 -21.27 -20.88 -34.44
C ILE A 529 -20.10 -21.87 -34.35
N ALA A 530 -20.39 -23.15 -34.08
CA ALA A 530 -19.41 -24.23 -33.97
C ALA A 530 -18.41 -24.28 -35.14
N GLU A 531 -17.11 -24.19 -34.83
CA GLU A 531 -16.01 -24.32 -35.81
C GLU A 531 -16.10 -23.34 -37.00
N SER A 532 -16.61 -22.13 -36.79
CA SER A 532 -16.83 -21.16 -37.88
C SER A 532 -16.12 -19.82 -37.66
N VAL A 533 -15.89 -19.09 -38.75
CA VAL A 533 -15.13 -17.83 -38.75
C VAL A 533 -16.00 -16.71 -39.32
N ALA A 534 -16.28 -15.67 -38.53
CA ALA A 534 -16.98 -14.45 -38.92
C ALA A 534 -16.10 -13.22 -38.68
N LEU A 535 -15.57 -12.61 -39.73
CA LEU A 535 -14.67 -11.45 -39.65
C LEU A 535 -15.27 -10.25 -40.38
N GLY A 536 -15.79 -9.27 -39.65
CA GLY A 536 -16.37 -8.04 -40.19
C GLY A 536 -17.61 -7.59 -39.43
N SER A 537 -17.94 -6.31 -39.53
CA SER A 537 -19.18 -5.77 -38.96
C SER A 537 -20.40 -6.46 -39.57
N PHE A 538 -21.24 -7.08 -38.74
CA PHE A 538 -22.38 -7.92 -39.16
C PHE A 538 -22.02 -9.11 -40.06
N ALA A 539 -20.80 -9.65 -39.98
CA ALA A 539 -20.49 -10.93 -40.62
C ALA A 539 -21.26 -12.07 -39.93
N ASP A 540 -21.87 -12.96 -40.69
CA ASP A 540 -22.74 -14.03 -40.19
C ASP A 540 -22.28 -15.39 -40.72
N ALA A 541 -21.60 -16.15 -39.86
CA ALA A 541 -21.18 -17.54 -40.09
C ALA A 541 -22.09 -18.46 -39.24
N SER A 542 -23.36 -18.61 -39.68
CA SER A 542 -24.43 -19.20 -38.87
C SER A 542 -24.55 -20.73 -38.96
N ALA A 543 -23.65 -21.40 -39.69
CA ALA A 543 -23.57 -22.86 -39.78
C ALA A 543 -22.16 -23.39 -39.48
N SER A 544 -22.06 -24.70 -39.21
CA SER A 544 -20.81 -25.32 -38.78
C SER A 544 -19.79 -25.33 -39.92
N GLN A 545 -18.51 -25.15 -39.60
CA GLN A 545 -17.41 -25.15 -40.56
C GLN A 545 -17.57 -24.09 -41.66
N THR A 546 -18.18 -22.95 -41.34
CA THR A 546 -18.35 -21.84 -42.29
C THR A 546 -17.31 -20.74 -42.14
N THR A 547 -17.10 -19.98 -43.21
CA THR A 547 -16.22 -18.80 -43.21
C THR A 547 -16.93 -17.62 -43.83
N ALA A 548 -17.25 -16.59 -43.06
CA ALA A 548 -17.83 -15.32 -43.50
C ALA A 548 -16.84 -14.17 -43.22
N ILE A 549 -16.20 -13.61 -44.24
CA ILE A 549 -15.20 -12.54 -44.11
C ILE A 549 -15.65 -11.32 -44.90
N GLY A 550 -16.05 -10.26 -44.22
CA GLY A 550 -16.47 -8.98 -44.80
C GLY A 550 -17.67 -8.38 -44.08
N ARG A 551 -17.87 -7.06 -44.22
CA ARG A 551 -19.07 -6.40 -43.68
C ARG A 551 -20.32 -6.98 -44.33
N LEU A 552 -21.25 -7.51 -43.53
CA LEU A 552 -22.47 -8.19 -43.99
C LEU A 552 -22.19 -9.43 -44.88
N ALA A 553 -21.03 -10.07 -44.76
CA ALA A 553 -20.80 -11.37 -45.39
C ALA A 553 -21.64 -12.44 -44.67
N ALA A 554 -22.28 -13.35 -45.40
CA ALA A 554 -23.17 -14.37 -44.85
C ALA A 554 -22.82 -15.76 -45.40
N ALA A 555 -22.42 -16.67 -44.52
CA ALA A 555 -22.19 -18.08 -44.80
C ALA A 555 -23.11 -18.90 -43.88
N ASN A 556 -24.29 -19.28 -44.40
CA ASN A 556 -25.42 -19.72 -43.57
C ASN A 556 -25.70 -21.23 -43.61
N ASN A 557 -24.90 -22.00 -44.34
CA ASN A 557 -25.05 -23.44 -44.46
C ASN A 557 -23.71 -24.15 -44.31
N ALA A 558 -23.73 -25.42 -43.88
CA ALA A 558 -22.52 -26.15 -43.52
C ALA A 558 -21.47 -26.12 -44.65
N ASN A 559 -20.20 -25.91 -44.29
CA ASN A 559 -19.07 -25.81 -45.21
C ASN A 559 -19.11 -24.63 -46.22
N ALA A 560 -19.99 -23.65 -46.03
CA ALA A 560 -20.07 -22.49 -46.90
C ALA A 560 -18.95 -21.46 -46.64
N VAL A 561 -18.48 -20.81 -47.69
CA VAL A 561 -17.42 -19.78 -47.65
C VAL A 561 -17.91 -18.51 -48.34
N ALA A 562 -18.12 -17.42 -47.58
CA ALA A 562 -18.46 -16.10 -48.07
C ALA A 562 -17.33 -15.10 -47.78
N ILE A 563 -16.62 -14.60 -48.79
CA ILE A 563 -15.51 -13.65 -48.62
C ILE A 563 -15.77 -12.40 -49.46
N GLY A 564 -16.05 -11.28 -48.81
CA GLY A 564 -16.34 -9.98 -49.42
C GLY A 564 -17.49 -9.28 -48.73
N ALA A 565 -17.53 -7.94 -48.79
CA ALA A 565 -18.67 -7.20 -48.26
C ALA A 565 -19.97 -7.61 -48.99
N LEU A 566 -21.02 -7.96 -48.25
CA LEU A 566 -22.29 -8.47 -48.80
C LEU A 566 -22.16 -9.79 -49.59
N ALA A 567 -21.05 -10.53 -49.46
CA ALA A 567 -20.95 -11.87 -50.04
C ALA A 567 -21.93 -12.82 -49.35
N ASN A 568 -22.57 -13.70 -50.11
CA ASN A 568 -23.66 -14.55 -49.62
C ASN A 568 -23.47 -15.99 -50.15
N ALA A 569 -23.04 -16.88 -49.28
CA ALA A 569 -22.93 -18.32 -49.50
C ALA A 569 -24.01 -19.02 -48.67
N ASN A 570 -25.17 -19.22 -49.29
CA ASN A 570 -26.42 -19.63 -48.61
C ASN A 570 -26.80 -21.09 -48.85
N ALA A 571 -25.94 -21.91 -49.46
CA ALA A 571 -26.19 -23.33 -49.68
C ALA A 571 -25.06 -24.21 -49.12
N PRO A 572 -25.32 -25.50 -48.82
CA PRO A 572 -24.28 -26.45 -48.39
C PRO A 572 -23.08 -26.48 -49.34
N GLY A 573 -21.87 -26.35 -48.78
CA GLY A 573 -20.61 -26.38 -49.55
C GLY A 573 -20.46 -25.26 -50.58
N SER A 574 -21.27 -24.20 -50.51
CA SER A 574 -21.23 -23.11 -51.47
C SER A 574 -20.11 -22.11 -51.18
N VAL A 575 -19.49 -21.57 -52.22
CA VAL A 575 -18.39 -20.59 -52.12
C VAL A 575 -18.80 -19.31 -52.83
N ALA A 576 -18.80 -18.17 -52.15
CA ALA A 576 -19.06 -16.84 -52.69
C ALA A 576 -17.90 -15.90 -52.33
N ILE A 577 -17.05 -15.58 -53.30
CA ILE A 577 -15.86 -14.73 -53.09
C ILE A 577 -15.99 -13.48 -53.97
N GLY A 578 -16.19 -12.32 -53.35
CA GLY A 578 -16.35 -11.02 -54.01
C GLY A 578 -17.46 -10.19 -53.37
N ARG A 579 -17.37 -8.86 -53.49
CA ARG A 579 -18.44 -7.98 -53.00
C ARG A 579 -19.75 -8.28 -53.74
N ASN A 580 -20.84 -8.51 -53.01
CA ASN A 580 -22.14 -8.95 -53.54
C ASN A 580 -22.13 -10.30 -54.30
N ALA A 581 -21.09 -11.14 -54.17
CA ALA A 581 -21.13 -12.48 -54.74
C ALA A 581 -22.23 -13.32 -54.07
N LYS A 582 -22.99 -14.10 -54.83
CA LYS A 582 -24.10 -14.91 -54.34
C LYS A 582 -24.01 -16.35 -54.84
N SER A 583 -23.67 -17.25 -53.94
CA SER A 583 -23.70 -18.69 -54.18
C SER A 583 -24.86 -19.30 -53.40
N SER A 584 -25.99 -19.55 -54.07
CA SER A 584 -27.25 -20.00 -53.44
C SER A 584 -27.66 -21.42 -53.81
N HIS A 585 -26.75 -22.20 -54.41
CA HIS A 585 -27.00 -23.57 -54.83
C HIS A 585 -25.94 -24.52 -54.27
N ASP A 586 -26.31 -25.77 -53.99
CA ASP A 586 -25.44 -26.77 -53.38
C ASP A 586 -24.15 -26.95 -54.18
N PHE A 587 -23.02 -26.97 -53.48
CA PHE A 587 -21.67 -27.16 -54.05
C PHE A 587 -21.30 -26.17 -55.18
N SER A 588 -21.95 -25.01 -55.25
CA SER A 588 -21.67 -24.01 -56.30
C SER A 588 -20.66 -22.95 -55.84
N VAL A 589 -19.92 -22.39 -56.79
CA VAL A 589 -18.86 -21.40 -56.58
C VAL A 589 -19.17 -20.14 -57.40
N ALA A 590 -19.28 -18.99 -56.73
CA ALA A 590 -19.40 -17.66 -57.30
C ALA A 590 -18.15 -16.83 -56.96
N LEU A 591 -17.33 -16.51 -57.95
CA LEU A 591 -16.09 -15.75 -57.77
C LEU A 591 -16.12 -14.43 -58.55
N GLY A 592 -16.29 -13.29 -57.88
CA GLY A 592 -16.25 -11.94 -58.46
C GLY A 592 -17.32 -10.98 -57.93
N TYR A 593 -17.22 -9.70 -58.30
CA TYR A 593 -18.21 -8.68 -57.92
C TYR A 593 -19.60 -8.98 -58.51
N GLY A 594 -20.61 -9.16 -57.65
CA GLY A 594 -22.00 -9.36 -58.07
C GLY A 594 -22.30 -10.69 -58.77
N VAL A 595 -21.40 -11.66 -58.74
CA VAL A 595 -21.56 -12.94 -59.43
C VAL A 595 -22.61 -13.79 -58.73
N GLN A 596 -23.59 -14.32 -59.47
CA GLN A 596 -24.63 -15.20 -58.94
C GLN A 596 -24.66 -16.56 -59.64
N THR A 597 -24.57 -17.66 -58.88
CA THR A 597 -24.81 -19.02 -59.38
C THR A 597 -26.30 -19.23 -59.67
N THR A 598 -26.63 -20.13 -60.59
CA THR A 598 -27.99 -20.44 -61.07
C THR A 598 -28.30 -21.93 -61.04
N ALA A 599 -27.35 -22.79 -60.64
CA ALA A 599 -27.52 -24.23 -60.56
C ALA A 599 -26.57 -24.87 -59.52
N PRO A 600 -26.90 -26.05 -58.96
CA PRO A 600 -25.98 -26.85 -58.14
C PRO A 600 -24.70 -27.24 -58.91
N ASN A 601 -23.59 -27.48 -58.19
CA ASN A 601 -22.28 -27.87 -58.74
C ASN A 601 -21.68 -26.89 -59.78
N GLN A 602 -22.24 -25.69 -59.92
CA GLN A 602 -21.78 -24.71 -60.90
C GLN A 602 -20.56 -23.93 -60.38
N PHE A 603 -19.53 -23.78 -61.22
CA PHE A 603 -18.43 -22.84 -60.98
C PHE A 603 -18.59 -21.62 -61.91
N LYS A 604 -18.73 -20.41 -61.35
CA LYS A 604 -18.93 -19.16 -62.08
C LYS A 604 -17.94 -18.10 -61.62
N ILE A 605 -17.22 -17.50 -62.56
CA ILE A 605 -16.22 -16.45 -62.32
C ILE A 605 -16.57 -15.18 -63.13
N GLY A 606 -16.67 -14.03 -62.45
CA GLY A 606 -16.99 -12.73 -63.02
C GLY A 606 -18.42 -12.59 -63.60
N ASN A 607 -18.82 -11.33 -63.88
CA ASN A 607 -20.00 -11.04 -64.72
C ASN A 607 -19.69 -11.19 -66.21
N LYS A 608 -18.40 -11.28 -66.55
CA LYS A 608 -17.91 -11.65 -67.87
C LYS A 608 -17.26 -13.02 -67.74
N HIS A 609 -17.84 -14.00 -68.43
CA HIS A 609 -17.10 -15.14 -68.94
C HIS A 609 -15.94 -14.62 -69.83
N ILE A 610 -14.99 -15.47 -70.21
CA ILE A 610 -14.14 -15.20 -71.37
C ILE A 610 -15.07 -15.11 -72.59
N GLU A 611 -15.64 -13.94 -72.84
CA GLU A 611 -16.28 -13.58 -74.10
C GLU A 611 -15.16 -13.18 -75.06
N LEU A 612 -14.89 -14.07 -76.01
CA LEU A 612 -14.09 -13.72 -77.18
C LEU A 612 -15.05 -13.11 -78.19
N ASP A 613 -14.96 -11.81 -78.44
CA ASP A 613 -15.67 -11.20 -79.57
C ASP A 613 -15.33 -11.97 -80.86
N VAL A 614 -16.35 -12.22 -81.68
CA VAL A 614 -16.15 -12.76 -83.04
C VAL A 614 -15.50 -11.66 -83.87
N ILE A 615 -14.17 -11.61 -83.86
CA ILE A 615 -13.41 -10.66 -84.65
C ILE A 615 -12.95 -11.32 -85.94
N SER A 616 -12.95 -10.56 -87.05
CA SER A 616 -12.20 -10.95 -88.24
C SER A 616 -10.72 -11.02 -87.85
N ASN A 617 -10.02 -12.06 -88.34
CA ASN A 617 -8.65 -12.43 -87.98
C ASN A 617 -7.81 -11.26 -87.41
N PRO A 618 -7.44 -11.29 -86.11
CA PRO A 618 -6.70 -10.19 -85.49
C PRO A 618 -5.39 -9.94 -86.26
N SER A 619 -5.20 -8.72 -86.75
CA SER A 619 -4.04 -8.32 -87.57
C SER A 619 -2.76 -8.06 -86.76
N THR A 620 -2.85 -8.14 -85.43
CA THR A 620 -1.73 -7.89 -84.50
C THR A 620 -1.32 -9.18 -83.80
N PHE A 621 -0.09 -9.64 -84.08
CA PHE A 621 0.50 -10.80 -83.43
C PHE A 621 0.95 -10.46 -82.00
N PRO A 622 0.66 -11.31 -80.99
CA PRO A 622 1.18 -11.10 -79.65
C PRO A 622 2.71 -11.25 -79.65
N VAL A 623 3.41 -10.25 -79.11
CA VAL A 623 4.88 -10.23 -79.08
C VAL A 623 5.45 -11.15 -77.99
N ASN A 624 4.66 -11.47 -76.96
CA ASN A 624 5.00 -12.43 -75.90
C ASN A 624 3.73 -13.18 -75.43
N GLY A 625 3.52 -14.41 -75.91
CA GLY A 625 2.39 -15.26 -75.53
C GLY A 625 1.47 -15.62 -76.70
N LEU A 626 0.36 -16.31 -76.41
CA LEU A 626 -0.67 -16.68 -77.38
C LEU A 626 -1.97 -15.89 -77.12
N ARG A 627 -2.79 -15.68 -78.14
CA ARG A 627 -4.11 -15.02 -78.03
C ARG A 627 -5.22 -15.97 -78.44
N PHE A 628 -6.15 -16.28 -77.55
CA PHE A 628 -7.43 -16.91 -77.92
C PHE A 628 -8.38 -15.87 -78.52
N PHE A 629 -9.10 -16.23 -79.59
CA PHE A 629 -10.18 -15.41 -80.15
C PHE A 629 -11.21 -16.31 -80.87
N ALA A 630 -12.44 -15.83 -81.05
CA ALA A 630 -13.44 -16.52 -81.86
C ALA A 630 -13.59 -15.85 -83.24
N ARG A 631 -13.90 -16.61 -84.29
CA ARG A 631 -14.24 -16.07 -85.62
C ARG A 631 -15.36 -16.89 -86.27
N LYS A 632 -16.09 -16.34 -87.24
CA LYS A 632 -16.95 -17.16 -88.12
C LYS A 632 -16.14 -17.70 -89.29
N ASN A 633 -16.28 -18.98 -89.60
CA ASN A 633 -15.68 -19.57 -90.80
C ASN A 633 -16.55 -19.28 -92.04
N THR A 634 -16.11 -19.78 -93.20
CA THR A 634 -16.80 -19.57 -94.48
C THR A 634 -18.19 -20.20 -94.54
N SER A 635 -18.50 -21.15 -93.66
CA SER A 635 -19.84 -21.75 -93.52
C SER A 635 -20.71 -21.05 -92.45
N GLY A 636 -20.22 -19.97 -91.84
CA GLY A 636 -20.94 -19.18 -90.84
C GLY A 636 -20.89 -19.72 -89.43
N LYS A 637 -20.21 -20.87 -89.21
CA LYS A 637 -20.03 -21.51 -87.90
C LYS A 637 -18.93 -20.80 -87.11
N VAL A 638 -19.08 -20.73 -85.78
CA VAL A 638 -18.09 -20.11 -84.90
C VAL A 638 -16.90 -21.07 -84.66
N GLU A 639 -15.69 -20.58 -84.90
CA GLU A 639 -14.42 -21.24 -84.58
C GLU A 639 -13.77 -20.56 -83.37
N LEU A 640 -13.34 -21.36 -82.38
CA LEU A 640 -12.37 -20.94 -81.37
C LEU A 640 -10.97 -21.09 -81.93
N CYS A 641 -10.21 -20.00 -81.96
CA CYS A 641 -8.88 -19.93 -82.54
C CYS A 641 -7.82 -19.51 -81.51
N VAL A 642 -6.58 -19.92 -81.74
CA VAL A 642 -5.39 -19.42 -81.05
C VAL A 642 -4.46 -18.78 -82.07
N LEU A 643 -4.05 -17.53 -81.83
CA LEU A 643 -3.01 -16.84 -82.58
C LEU A 643 -1.68 -16.95 -81.82
N PHE A 644 -0.68 -17.54 -82.46
CA PHE A 644 0.69 -17.62 -81.95
C PHE A 644 1.54 -16.46 -82.49
N PRO A 645 2.68 -16.12 -81.85
CA PRO A 645 3.61 -15.11 -82.36
C PRO A 645 4.16 -15.43 -83.75
N SER A 646 4.20 -16.71 -84.12
CA SER A 646 4.81 -17.24 -85.35
C SER A 646 3.92 -17.16 -86.60
N GLY A 647 2.68 -16.67 -86.52
CA GLY A 647 1.81 -16.54 -87.69
C GLY A 647 0.38 -17.03 -87.48
N SER A 648 -0.21 -17.57 -88.56
CA SER A 648 -1.65 -17.77 -88.77
C SER A 648 -2.42 -18.41 -87.60
N PRO A 649 -3.70 -18.03 -87.39
CA PRO A 649 -4.56 -18.64 -86.38
C PRO A 649 -4.70 -20.15 -86.54
N ALA A 650 -4.54 -20.90 -85.44
CA ALA A 650 -4.89 -22.31 -85.34
C ALA A 650 -6.32 -22.47 -84.80
N VAL A 651 -7.14 -23.27 -85.46
CA VAL A 651 -8.50 -23.59 -84.99
C VAL A 651 -8.41 -24.66 -83.91
N VAL A 652 -8.91 -24.34 -82.72
CA VAL A 652 -8.96 -25.24 -81.56
C VAL A 652 -10.25 -26.05 -81.55
N ALA A 653 -11.36 -25.41 -81.93
CA ALA A 653 -12.67 -26.06 -82.04
C ALA A 653 -13.55 -25.31 -83.04
N THR A 654 -14.45 -26.03 -83.69
CA THR A 654 -15.49 -25.46 -84.55
C THR A 654 -16.84 -25.85 -83.98
N GLU A 655 -17.78 -24.91 -83.97
CA GLU A 655 -19.19 -25.16 -83.65
C GLU A 655 -19.71 -26.37 -84.49
N PRO A 656 -20.42 -27.34 -83.87
CA PRO A 656 -20.85 -28.58 -84.53
C PRO A 656 -21.61 -28.40 -85.83
#